data_AF-A0A1F3SF97-F1
#
_entry.id   AF-A0A1F3SF97-F1
#
_cell.length_a   1.000
_cell.length_b   1.000
_cell.length_c   1.000
_cell.angle_alpha   90.00
_cell.angle_beta   90.00
_cell.angle_gamma   90.00
#
_symmetry.space_group_name_H-M   'P 1'
#
loop_
_entity.id
_entity.type
_entity.pdbx_description
1 polymer ?
#
loop_
_entity_poly.entity_id
_entity_poly.type
_entity_poly.pdbx_seq_one_letter_code
_entity_poly.pdbx_strand_id
1 'polypeptide(L)'
;MSTPYDMKKRLEHYSAFTGIFTIGVGLLVVVGWLFNIGTLKSILPNLVEMKFNTALLYIATGLSLLLVQKKSSPWMIYLLSGGGILVAALTGLQDILPVDFGIDQFFIQEPVDAIYTVSPGRMSLLTAISFIVLNIALLCHLSKRTKELYLIEIAAVLSALLSYFNIIGYLLSIKFLTVLNLKMTSMALNTAILFFFLGPAVLFLHSDRQVVELVCSPKISGKIIRRLLPFAIVVSASLNFMHVYIVRSGILPQDIANSFYIILNIIYVCIFFAILIYDLVRAEQQQQRSEEELEILFVREKKALIEAENANRAKDLFLATLSHELRTPLTAILGWAQLIAGGSLDREKTKQAAAIIQQSARTQGQLINDLLDISRIIMGKFALEKKFIAPSSFIQAAIDAVSPMAEAKAIEINTQLAEMTETILGDPVRLQQAIWNLLTNAIKFSGEKSKIEVRSHIIKHSEGRSVRIEVVDHGQGISPEFMPLLFESFSQADSSSIRKHGGLGLGLSIVKSIVELHGGTVTVESPGVGKGATFTITLPLQDNVQVPFSFAYRSDFDVKLTGIRVLLVDDDVPTCQALKAFLKSLEAEVTSASSAVEALKIFSKIKPHILVSDIAMPGEDGYSLIKKIRALPDAEGGNIPAIAITAFAGADDVKLAHLAGFQIHLAKPVDGDRLATEIFKFLRQNLLTNNKTAS
;
A
#
# COMPACT_ATOMS: atom_id res chain seq x y z
N MET A 1 32.54 4.32 -14.49
CA MET A 1 32.63 3.13 -13.63
C MET A 1 32.22 1.94 -14.48
N SER A 2 33.09 0.95 -14.69
CA SER A 2 32.73 -0.29 -15.41
C SER A 2 31.70 -1.06 -14.61
N THR A 3 30.68 -1.61 -15.27
CA THR A 3 29.68 -2.46 -14.59
C THR A 3 30.38 -3.76 -14.08
N PRO A 4 29.84 -4.44 -13.05
CA PRO A 4 30.40 -5.72 -12.59
C PRO A 4 30.53 -6.76 -13.72
N TYR A 5 29.62 -6.71 -14.69
CA TYR A 5 29.63 -7.52 -15.90
C TYR A 5 30.83 -7.22 -16.81
N ASP A 6 31.15 -5.94 -17.03
CA ASP A 6 32.33 -5.53 -17.82
C ASP A 6 33.64 -5.97 -17.18
N MET A 7 33.69 -6.00 -15.84
CA MET A 7 34.88 -6.41 -15.10
C MET A 7 35.11 -7.92 -15.20
N LYS A 8 34.06 -8.74 -15.04
CA LYS A 8 34.14 -10.20 -15.23
C LYS A 8 34.63 -10.56 -16.63
N LYS A 9 34.08 -9.89 -17.65
CA LYS A 9 34.51 -10.08 -19.04
C LYS A 9 35.99 -9.75 -19.23
N ARG A 10 36.51 -8.67 -18.63
CA ARG A 10 37.94 -8.33 -18.70
C ARG A 10 38.84 -9.39 -18.06
N LEU A 11 38.42 -10.00 -16.96
CA LEU A 11 39.16 -11.07 -16.30
C LEU A 11 39.24 -12.33 -17.16
N GLU A 12 38.16 -12.68 -17.87
CA GLU A 12 38.18 -13.78 -18.83
C GLU A 12 39.13 -13.49 -20.01
N HIS A 13 39.14 -12.26 -20.52
CA HIS A 13 40.11 -11.86 -21.56
C HIS A 13 41.55 -11.94 -21.06
N TYR A 14 41.79 -11.61 -19.79
CA TYR A 14 43.10 -11.74 -19.18
C TYR A 14 43.57 -13.20 -19.14
N SER A 15 42.70 -14.15 -18.75
CA SER A 15 43.03 -15.58 -18.77
C SER A 15 43.36 -16.07 -20.18
N ALA A 16 42.55 -15.67 -21.17
CA ALA A 16 42.79 -16.02 -22.57
C ALA A 16 44.13 -15.47 -23.09
N PHE A 17 44.37 -14.18 -22.85
CA PHE A 17 45.62 -13.52 -23.24
C PHE A 17 46.83 -14.18 -22.59
N THR A 18 46.75 -14.48 -21.29
CA THR A 18 47.84 -15.13 -20.55
C THR A 18 48.13 -16.54 -21.09
N GLY A 19 47.10 -17.31 -21.44
CA GLY A 19 47.26 -18.63 -22.07
C GLY A 19 47.98 -18.54 -23.42
N ILE A 20 47.56 -17.62 -24.29
CA ILE A 20 48.18 -17.40 -25.61
C ILE A 20 49.62 -16.91 -25.45
N PHE A 21 49.86 -15.95 -24.55
CA PHE A 21 51.17 -15.40 -24.26
C PHE A 21 52.14 -16.48 -23.75
N THR A 22 51.67 -17.33 -22.84
CA THR A 22 52.44 -18.46 -22.29
C THR A 22 52.86 -19.45 -23.39
N ILE A 23 51.94 -19.80 -24.29
CA ILE A 23 52.24 -20.66 -25.44
C ILE A 23 53.28 -19.99 -26.35
N GLY A 24 53.12 -18.69 -26.63
CA GLY A 24 54.05 -17.93 -27.47
C GLY A 24 55.48 -17.90 -26.90
N VAL A 25 55.62 -17.61 -25.60
CA VAL A 25 56.95 -17.63 -24.93
C VAL A 25 57.54 -19.03 -24.92
N GLY A 26 56.73 -20.07 -24.64
CA GLY A 26 57.20 -21.46 -24.70
C GLY A 26 57.70 -21.86 -26.08
N LEU A 27 57.00 -21.47 -27.16
CA LEU A 27 57.43 -21.73 -28.54
C LEU A 27 58.73 -20.99 -28.88
N LEU A 28 58.87 -19.73 -28.46
CA LEU A 28 60.10 -18.96 -28.67
C LEU A 28 61.30 -19.62 -27.97
N VAL A 29 61.12 -20.14 -26.76
CA VAL A 29 62.20 -20.84 -26.03
C VAL A 29 62.53 -22.17 -26.73
N VAL A 30 61.53 -22.92 -27.22
CA VAL A 30 61.75 -24.14 -28.03
C VAL A 30 62.58 -23.82 -29.28
N VAL A 31 62.24 -22.75 -30.01
CA VAL A 31 63.04 -22.26 -31.15
C VAL A 31 64.45 -21.86 -30.70
N GLY A 32 64.58 -21.18 -29.55
CA GLY A 32 65.86 -20.84 -28.95
C GLY A 32 66.76 -22.04 -28.69
N TRP A 33 66.20 -23.18 -28.28
CA TRP A 33 66.94 -24.43 -28.15
C TRP A 33 67.28 -25.07 -29.50
N LEU A 34 66.34 -25.10 -30.44
CA LEU A 34 66.56 -25.71 -31.77
C LEU A 34 67.63 -24.99 -32.59
N PHE A 35 67.70 -23.67 -32.50
CA PHE A 35 68.68 -22.84 -33.23
C PHE A 35 69.83 -22.34 -32.36
N ASN A 36 69.90 -22.78 -31.09
CA ASN A 36 70.89 -22.38 -30.10
C ASN A 36 71.03 -20.85 -29.90
N ILE A 37 69.90 -20.15 -29.83
CA ILE A 37 69.82 -18.69 -29.63
C ILE A 37 69.60 -18.40 -28.14
N GLY A 38 70.66 -18.03 -27.40
CA GLY A 38 70.61 -17.82 -25.95
C GLY A 38 69.61 -16.76 -25.48
N THR A 39 69.46 -15.66 -26.22
CA THR A 39 68.50 -14.58 -25.89
C THR A 39 67.05 -15.04 -25.91
N LEU A 40 66.70 -16.03 -26.74
CA LEU A 40 65.37 -16.63 -26.75
C LEU A 40 65.15 -17.57 -25.55
N LYS A 41 66.21 -18.11 -24.95
CA LYS A 41 66.13 -19.03 -23.80
C LYS A 41 65.99 -18.29 -22.47
N SER A 42 66.65 -17.13 -22.28
CA SER A 42 66.74 -16.42 -20.98
C SER A 42 66.26 -14.96 -20.98
N ILE A 43 65.74 -14.44 -22.10
CA ILE A 43 65.32 -13.04 -22.33
C ILE A 43 66.47 -12.02 -22.31
N LEU A 44 67.36 -12.09 -21.32
CA LEU A 44 68.53 -11.22 -21.19
C LEU A 44 69.82 -12.05 -21.19
N PRO A 45 70.93 -11.50 -21.74
CA PRO A 45 72.24 -12.13 -21.65
C PRO A 45 72.62 -12.40 -20.18
N ASN A 46 73.31 -13.52 -19.93
CA ASN A 46 73.84 -13.93 -18.61
C ASN A 46 72.80 -14.27 -17.53
N LEU A 47 71.53 -14.43 -17.88
CA LEU A 47 70.53 -15.03 -17.00
C LEU A 47 70.39 -16.54 -17.22
N VAL A 48 69.84 -17.22 -16.22
CA VAL A 48 69.54 -18.66 -16.28
C VAL A 48 68.60 -18.94 -17.46
N GLU A 49 68.97 -19.91 -18.28
CA GLU A 49 68.18 -20.34 -19.45
C GLU A 49 66.96 -21.16 -19.03
N MET A 50 65.79 -20.85 -19.61
CA MET A 50 64.62 -21.72 -19.47
C MET A 50 64.88 -23.04 -20.20
N LYS A 51 64.71 -24.15 -19.47
CA LYS A 51 64.94 -25.50 -20.01
C LYS A 51 63.90 -25.91 -21.03
N PHE A 52 64.28 -26.80 -21.94
CA PHE A 52 63.42 -27.26 -23.03
C PHE A 52 62.13 -27.95 -22.53
N ASN A 53 62.25 -28.86 -21.56
CA ASN A 53 61.13 -29.51 -20.88
C ASN A 53 60.17 -28.50 -20.21
N THR A 54 60.71 -27.43 -19.63
CA THR A 54 59.94 -26.33 -19.01
C THR A 54 59.14 -25.55 -20.04
N ALA A 55 59.73 -25.28 -21.22
CA ALA A 55 59.04 -24.63 -22.32
C ALA A 55 57.88 -25.47 -22.86
N LEU A 56 58.06 -26.80 -23.00
CA LEU A 56 56.98 -27.71 -23.39
C LEU A 56 55.85 -27.76 -22.36
N LEU A 57 56.18 -27.78 -21.06
CA LEU A 57 55.20 -27.74 -19.99
C LEU A 57 54.38 -26.44 -19.99
N TYR A 58 54.99 -25.31 -20.34
CA TYR A 58 54.26 -24.05 -20.52
C TYR A 58 53.30 -24.08 -21.70
N ILE A 59 53.72 -24.64 -22.83
CA ILE A 59 52.83 -24.80 -23.99
C ILE A 59 51.63 -25.68 -23.59
N ALA A 60 51.86 -26.82 -22.93
CA ALA A 60 50.80 -27.71 -22.47
C ALA A 60 49.87 -27.05 -21.44
N THR A 61 50.43 -26.34 -20.45
CA THR A 61 49.67 -25.64 -19.41
C THR A 61 48.85 -24.48 -20.00
N GLY A 62 49.41 -23.72 -20.95
CA GLY A 62 48.71 -22.64 -21.66
C GLY A 62 47.57 -23.16 -22.54
N LEU A 63 47.78 -24.28 -23.24
CA LEU A 63 46.71 -24.95 -24.00
C LEU A 63 45.61 -25.48 -23.09
N SER A 64 45.97 -26.09 -21.97
CA SER A 64 45.03 -26.57 -20.95
C SER A 64 44.18 -25.41 -20.40
N LEU A 65 44.79 -24.27 -20.07
CA LEU A 65 44.09 -23.07 -19.63
C LEU A 65 43.04 -22.58 -20.65
N LEU A 66 43.40 -22.52 -21.94
CA LEU A 66 42.48 -22.12 -23.01
C LEU A 66 41.34 -23.12 -23.23
N LEU A 67 41.62 -24.42 -23.08
CA LEU A 67 40.60 -25.48 -23.19
C LEU A 67 39.61 -25.43 -22.02
N VAL A 68 40.11 -25.22 -20.79
CA VAL A 68 39.26 -25.02 -19.60
C VAL A 68 38.36 -23.81 -19.80
N GLN A 69 38.91 -22.69 -20.28
CA GLN A 69 38.14 -21.48 -20.55
C GLN A 69 37.03 -21.69 -21.60
N LYS A 70 37.33 -22.37 -22.71
CA LYS A 70 36.37 -22.70 -23.76
C LYS A 70 35.40 -23.82 -23.38
N LYS A 71 35.55 -24.42 -22.19
CA LYS A 71 34.80 -25.61 -21.73
C LYS A 71 34.81 -26.73 -22.77
N SER A 72 35.97 -26.96 -23.40
CA SER A 72 36.12 -27.87 -24.54
C SER A 72 37.07 -29.02 -24.21
N SER A 73 36.73 -30.22 -24.68
CA SER A 73 37.55 -31.44 -24.65
C SER A 73 38.20 -31.78 -23.29
N PRO A 74 37.41 -32.21 -22.27
CA PRO A 74 37.93 -32.58 -20.96
C PRO A 74 39.08 -33.61 -20.98
N TRP A 75 39.04 -34.57 -21.90
CA TRP A 75 40.09 -35.58 -22.05
C TRP A 75 41.45 -34.96 -22.42
N MET A 76 41.46 -33.88 -23.22
CA MET A 76 42.70 -33.17 -23.57
C MET A 76 43.26 -32.43 -22.37
N ILE A 77 42.40 -31.90 -21.50
CA ILE A 77 42.81 -31.25 -20.25
C ILE A 77 43.43 -32.28 -19.29
N TYR A 78 42.84 -33.47 -19.17
CA TYR A 78 43.46 -34.59 -18.42
C TYR A 78 44.82 -34.99 -19.00
N LEU A 79 44.93 -35.09 -20.33
CA LEU A 79 46.19 -35.45 -20.98
C LEU A 79 47.27 -34.39 -20.76
N LEU A 80 46.97 -33.12 -21.03
CA LEU A 80 47.93 -32.02 -20.97
C LEU A 80 48.32 -31.68 -19.51
N SER A 81 47.35 -31.50 -18.62
CA SER A 81 47.64 -31.15 -17.23
C SER A 81 48.06 -32.36 -16.39
N GLY A 82 47.47 -33.53 -16.61
CA GLY A 82 47.91 -34.77 -15.95
C GLY A 82 49.31 -35.19 -16.39
N GLY A 83 49.60 -35.15 -17.69
CA GLY A 83 50.93 -35.37 -18.23
C GLY A 83 51.94 -34.34 -17.72
N GLY A 84 51.53 -33.06 -17.64
CA GLY A 84 52.37 -31.99 -17.09
C GLY A 84 52.75 -32.20 -15.62
N ILE A 85 51.81 -32.66 -14.78
CA ILE A 85 52.08 -33.03 -13.38
C ILE A 85 53.10 -34.18 -13.31
N LEU A 86 52.91 -35.22 -14.13
CA LEU A 86 53.78 -36.39 -14.13
C LEU A 86 55.21 -36.01 -14.54
N VAL A 87 55.38 -35.24 -15.62
CA VAL A 87 56.69 -34.78 -16.06
C VAL A 87 57.32 -33.89 -14.99
N ALA A 88 56.61 -32.89 -14.46
CA ALA A 88 57.13 -32.01 -13.42
C ALA A 88 57.53 -32.77 -12.14
N ALA A 89 56.77 -33.78 -11.73
CA ALA A 89 57.09 -34.60 -10.58
C ALA A 89 58.34 -35.46 -10.82
N LEU A 90 58.45 -36.12 -11.98
CA LEU A 90 59.61 -36.94 -12.32
C LEU A 90 60.89 -36.12 -12.47
N THR A 91 60.83 -34.94 -13.10
CA THR A 91 61.99 -34.06 -13.26
C THR A 91 62.37 -33.38 -11.95
N GLY A 92 61.40 -32.93 -11.15
CA GLY A 92 61.66 -32.33 -9.83
C GLY A 92 62.22 -33.33 -8.80
N LEU A 93 61.84 -34.61 -8.90
CA LEU A 93 62.34 -35.67 -8.03
C LEU A 93 63.81 -36.02 -8.31
N GLN A 94 64.29 -35.82 -9.55
CA GLN A 94 65.72 -35.94 -9.91
C GLN A 94 66.60 -34.84 -9.31
N ASP A 95 66.02 -33.68 -8.94
CA ASP A 95 66.75 -32.65 -8.21
C ASP A 95 66.98 -33.07 -6.74
N ILE A 96 66.09 -33.89 -6.17
CA ILE A 96 66.17 -34.37 -4.78
C ILE A 96 66.95 -35.68 -4.66
N LEU A 97 66.71 -36.63 -5.58
CA LEU A 97 67.39 -37.92 -5.60
C LEU A 97 68.62 -37.87 -6.50
N PRO A 98 69.77 -38.45 -6.12
CA PRO A 98 70.96 -38.53 -6.97
C PRO A 98 70.82 -39.61 -8.07
N VAL A 99 69.65 -39.70 -8.70
CA VAL A 99 69.33 -40.65 -9.77
C VAL A 99 68.95 -39.85 -11.01
N ASP A 100 69.65 -40.09 -12.11
CA ASP A 100 69.35 -39.48 -13.41
C ASP A 100 68.51 -40.45 -14.25
N PHE A 101 67.29 -40.05 -14.60
CA PHE A 101 66.41 -40.85 -15.46
C PHE A 101 66.56 -40.53 -16.95
N GLY A 102 67.38 -39.53 -17.31
CA GLY A 102 67.59 -39.08 -18.69
C GLY A 102 66.39 -38.37 -19.33
N ILE A 103 65.31 -38.13 -18.56
CA ILE A 103 64.06 -37.52 -19.06
C ILE A 103 64.31 -36.08 -19.54
N ASP A 104 65.20 -35.38 -18.84
CA ASP A 104 65.48 -33.96 -19.03
C ASP A 104 66.30 -33.65 -20.30
N GLN A 105 66.91 -34.67 -20.90
CA GLN A 105 67.68 -34.59 -22.15
C GLN A 105 67.10 -35.41 -23.30
N PHE A 106 65.90 -35.99 -23.11
CA PHE A 106 65.28 -36.88 -24.09
C PHE A 106 65.09 -36.22 -25.47
N PHE A 107 64.73 -34.94 -25.50
CA PHE A 107 64.47 -34.21 -26.74
C PHE A 107 65.68 -33.41 -27.25
N ILE A 108 66.41 -32.74 -26.35
CA ILE A 108 67.56 -31.89 -26.68
C ILE A 108 68.63 -32.09 -25.61
N GLN A 109 69.86 -32.36 -26.04
CA GLN A 109 71.01 -32.46 -25.16
C GLN A 109 71.58 -31.07 -24.87
N GLU A 110 71.70 -30.73 -23.58
CA GLU A 110 72.30 -29.47 -23.15
C GLU A 110 73.82 -29.63 -23.04
N PRO A 111 74.62 -28.73 -23.65
CA PRO A 111 76.07 -28.76 -23.54
C PRO A 111 76.53 -28.52 -22.09
N VAL A 112 77.61 -29.19 -21.70
CA VAL A 112 78.14 -29.24 -20.31
C VAL A 112 78.57 -27.85 -19.78
N ASP A 113 78.84 -26.89 -20.66
CA ASP A 113 79.32 -25.53 -20.34
C ASP A 113 78.20 -24.49 -20.12
N ALA A 114 76.95 -24.91 -19.92
CA ALA A 114 75.84 -24.00 -19.64
C ALA A 114 76.00 -23.30 -18.27
N ILE A 115 75.94 -21.98 -18.28
CA ILE A 115 76.20 -21.13 -17.11
C ILE A 115 75.10 -21.36 -16.04
N TYR A 116 75.52 -21.60 -14.78
CA TYR A 116 74.65 -21.75 -13.59
C TYR A 116 73.77 -23.00 -13.50
N THR A 117 74.13 -24.10 -14.18
CA THR A 117 73.39 -25.38 -14.10
C THR A 117 74.21 -26.46 -13.42
N VAL A 118 73.74 -26.96 -12.27
CA VAL A 118 74.41 -28.03 -11.51
C VAL A 118 74.25 -29.39 -12.21
N SER A 119 73.22 -29.56 -13.02
CA SER A 119 72.96 -30.76 -13.81
C SER A 119 72.28 -30.39 -15.13
N PRO A 120 72.80 -30.83 -16.29
CA PRO A 120 72.22 -30.53 -17.59
C PRO A 120 70.75 -30.99 -17.72
N GLY A 121 69.92 -30.19 -18.37
CA GLY A 121 68.50 -30.42 -18.68
C GLY A 121 67.52 -30.20 -17.52
N ARG A 122 67.96 -30.25 -16.26
CA ARG A 122 67.06 -30.29 -15.10
C ARG A 122 66.33 -28.97 -14.86
N MET A 123 65.01 -29.04 -14.67
CA MET A 123 64.21 -27.91 -14.22
C MET A 123 64.29 -27.76 -12.70
N SER A 124 64.23 -26.51 -12.20
CA SER A 124 64.26 -26.23 -10.77
C SER A 124 63.12 -26.90 -10.01
N LEU A 125 63.40 -27.43 -8.82
CA LEU A 125 62.39 -27.93 -7.88
C LEU A 125 61.22 -26.94 -7.68
N LEU A 126 61.50 -25.63 -7.63
CA LEU A 126 60.45 -24.61 -7.49
C LEU A 126 59.55 -24.52 -8.76
N THR A 127 60.15 -24.73 -9.93
CA THR A 127 59.44 -24.79 -11.22
C THR A 127 58.56 -26.05 -11.28
N ALA A 128 59.08 -27.19 -10.85
CA ALA A 128 58.34 -28.44 -10.75
C ALA A 128 57.12 -28.31 -9.82
N ILE A 129 57.32 -27.82 -8.59
CA ILE A 129 56.24 -27.60 -7.61
C ILE A 129 55.19 -26.65 -8.20
N SER A 130 55.61 -25.56 -8.84
CA SER A 130 54.70 -24.58 -9.45
C SER A 130 53.84 -25.20 -10.57
N PHE A 131 54.43 -26.03 -11.44
CA PHE A 131 53.66 -26.75 -12.45
C PHE A 131 52.69 -27.77 -11.85
N ILE A 132 53.10 -28.52 -10.84
CA ILE A 132 52.23 -29.51 -10.17
C ILE A 132 51.02 -28.80 -9.58
N VAL A 133 51.25 -27.76 -8.78
CA VAL A 133 50.19 -27.00 -8.10
C VAL A 133 49.23 -26.36 -9.12
N LEU A 134 49.76 -25.72 -10.17
CA LEU A 134 48.94 -25.04 -11.18
C LEU A 134 48.14 -26.02 -12.05
N ASN A 135 48.73 -27.15 -12.44
CA ASN A 135 48.03 -28.16 -13.24
C ASN A 135 47.01 -28.95 -12.42
N ILE A 136 47.23 -29.19 -11.13
CA ILE A 136 46.19 -29.71 -10.22
C ILE A 136 45.02 -28.72 -10.18
N ALA A 137 45.28 -27.41 -10.08
CA ALA A 137 44.23 -26.39 -10.11
C ALA A 137 43.43 -26.41 -11.43
N LEU A 138 44.09 -26.60 -12.57
CA LEU A 138 43.41 -26.75 -13.87
C LEU A 138 42.57 -28.04 -13.95
N LEU A 139 43.02 -29.15 -13.37
CA LEU A 139 42.24 -30.39 -13.30
C LEU A 139 41.03 -30.26 -12.36
N CYS A 140 41.19 -29.60 -11.21
CA CYS A 140 40.09 -29.35 -10.26
C CYS A 140 38.98 -28.49 -10.88
N HIS A 141 39.27 -27.70 -11.92
CA HIS A 141 38.24 -26.97 -12.67
C HIS A 141 37.28 -27.87 -13.45
N LEU A 142 37.64 -29.13 -13.72
CA LEU A 142 36.75 -30.12 -14.32
C LEU A 142 35.73 -30.68 -13.31
N SER A 143 35.97 -30.46 -12.01
CA SER A 143 35.12 -30.96 -10.94
C SER A 143 34.08 -29.94 -10.47
N LYS A 144 32.93 -30.45 -10.01
CA LYS A 144 31.83 -29.65 -9.43
C LYS A 144 31.84 -29.62 -7.90
N ARG A 145 32.81 -30.26 -7.23
CA ARG A 145 32.84 -30.38 -5.76
C ARG A 145 33.41 -29.13 -5.11
N THR A 146 32.70 -28.59 -4.12
CA THR A 146 33.07 -27.35 -3.39
C THR A 146 34.43 -27.39 -2.71
N LYS A 147 34.84 -28.53 -2.12
CA LYS A 147 36.16 -28.68 -1.48
C LYS A 147 37.33 -28.55 -2.45
N GLU A 148 37.17 -29.02 -3.69
CA GLU A 148 38.20 -28.94 -4.73
C GLU A 148 38.38 -27.52 -5.25
N LEU A 149 37.41 -26.62 -4.99
CA LEU A 149 37.46 -25.22 -5.39
C LEU A 149 38.37 -24.39 -4.49
N TYR A 150 38.37 -24.68 -3.20
CA TYR A 150 39.28 -24.06 -2.25
C TYR A 150 40.75 -24.40 -2.57
N LEU A 151 40.99 -25.62 -3.03
CA LEU A 151 42.31 -26.06 -3.48
C LEU A 151 42.79 -25.30 -4.73
N ILE A 152 41.89 -24.95 -5.66
CA ILE A 152 42.22 -24.12 -6.84
C ILE A 152 42.72 -22.74 -6.41
N GLU A 153 42.00 -22.08 -5.51
CA GLU A 153 42.34 -20.73 -5.06
C GLU A 153 43.67 -20.70 -4.32
N ILE A 154 43.88 -21.64 -3.38
CA ILE A 154 45.17 -21.78 -2.68
C ILE A 154 46.29 -22.07 -3.69
N ALA A 155 46.08 -22.99 -4.62
CA ALA A 155 47.09 -23.39 -5.59
C ALA A 155 47.51 -22.21 -6.50
N ALA A 156 46.54 -21.47 -7.02
CA ALA A 156 46.78 -20.30 -7.86
C ALA A 156 47.54 -19.20 -7.10
N VAL A 157 47.13 -18.90 -5.87
CA VAL A 157 47.79 -17.91 -5.01
C VAL A 157 49.19 -18.36 -4.63
N LEU A 158 49.37 -19.63 -4.24
CA LEU A 158 50.66 -20.20 -3.87
C LEU A 158 51.65 -20.14 -5.05
N SER A 159 51.23 -20.53 -6.25
CA SER A 159 52.07 -20.45 -7.45
C SER A 159 52.49 -19.00 -7.77
N ALA A 160 51.57 -18.04 -7.65
CA ALA A 160 51.88 -16.63 -7.84
C ALA A 160 52.86 -16.10 -6.78
N LEU A 161 52.69 -16.50 -5.51
CA LEU A 161 53.58 -16.12 -4.41
C LEU A 161 54.99 -16.68 -4.57
N LEU A 162 55.14 -17.97 -4.88
CA LEU A 162 56.44 -18.60 -5.12
C LEU A 162 57.19 -17.90 -6.27
N SER A 163 56.45 -17.53 -7.31
CA SER A 163 56.98 -16.80 -8.47
C SER A 163 57.38 -15.37 -8.14
N TYR A 164 56.57 -14.67 -7.34
CA TYR A 164 56.87 -13.33 -6.86
C TYR A 164 58.16 -13.29 -6.04
N PHE A 165 58.36 -14.22 -5.11
CA PHE A 165 59.62 -14.34 -4.36
C PHE A 165 60.82 -14.55 -5.28
N ASN A 166 60.65 -15.32 -6.35
CA ASN A 166 61.73 -15.58 -7.30
C ASN A 166 62.07 -14.33 -8.15
N ILE A 167 61.05 -13.61 -8.65
CA ILE A 167 61.24 -12.32 -9.35
C ILE A 167 61.96 -11.32 -8.45
N ILE A 168 61.56 -11.23 -7.16
CA ILE A 168 62.27 -10.42 -6.17
C ILE A 168 63.72 -10.90 -6.00
N GLY A 169 63.94 -12.21 -5.94
CA GLY A 169 65.28 -12.78 -5.89
C GLY A 169 66.20 -12.30 -7.02
N TYR A 170 65.69 -12.25 -8.25
CA TYR A 170 66.42 -11.68 -9.39
C TYR A 170 66.62 -10.16 -9.27
N LEU A 171 65.56 -9.40 -8.95
CA LEU A 171 65.63 -7.94 -8.81
C LEU A 171 66.62 -7.50 -7.74
N LEU A 172 66.66 -8.23 -6.62
CA LEU A 172 67.57 -7.99 -5.50
C LEU A 172 68.91 -8.72 -5.68
N SER A 173 69.09 -9.51 -6.75
CA SER A 173 70.19 -10.47 -6.98
C SER A 173 70.55 -11.33 -5.75
N ILE A 174 69.55 -11.81 -5.01
CA ILE A 174 69.71 -12.68 -3.85
C ILE A 174 69.58 -14.14 -4.31
N LYS A 175 70.73 -14.84 -4.40
CA LYS A 175 70.78 -16.23 -4.89
C LYS A 175 69.90 -17.21 -4.11
N PHE A 176 69.73 -17.01 -2.80
CA PHE A 176 68.90 -17.86 -1.93
C PHE A 176 67.41 -17.83 -2.30
N LEU A 177 66.89 -16.68 -2.77
CA LEU A 177 65.49 -16.57 -3.20
C LEU A 177 65.25 -17.19 -4.58
N THR A 178 66.33 -17.37 -5.36
CA THR A 178 66.31 -18.01 -6.68
C THR A 178 66.67 -19.50 -6.62
N VAL A 179 67.26 -19.97 -5.52
CA VAL A 179 67.75 -21.35 -5.32
C VAL A 179 67.58 -21.78 -3.86
N LEU A 180 66.83 -22.85 -3.61
CA LEU A 180 66.55 -23.39 -2.26
C LEU A 180 67.79 -23.95 -1.53
N ASN A 181 68.81 -24.40 -2.28
CA ASN A 181 70.09 -24.90 -1.74
C ASN A 181 71.21 -24.74 -2.80
N LEU A 182 72.46 -24.50 -2.41
CA LEU A 182 73.61 -24.22 -3.31
C LEU A 182 73.89 -25.31 -4.38
N LYS A 183 73.30 -26.51 -4.24
CA LYS A 183 73.41 -27.64 -5.19
C LYS A 183 72.19 -27.81 -6.11
N MET A 184 71.20 -26.92 -6.07
CA MET A 184 69.96 -27.03 -6.84
C MET A 184 69.97 -26.10 -8.05
N THR A 185 69.22 -26.46 -9.09
CA THR A 185 69.06 -25.60 -10.28
C THR A 185 68.17 -24.39 -9.95
N SER A 186 68.54 -23.23 -10.50
CA SER A 186 67.76 -21.99 -10.33
C SER A 186 66.62 -21.93 -11.33
N MET A 187 65.48 -21.38 -10.91
CA MET A 187 64.37 -21.08 -11.81
C MET A 187 64.72 -19.88 -12.69
N ALA A 188 64.55 -19.98 -14.00
CA ALA A 188 64.81 -18.87 -14.92
C ALA A 188 63.84 -17.69 -14.69
N LEU A 189 64.30 -16.45 -14.94
CA LEU A 189 63.49 -15.24 -14.71
C LEU A 189 62.21 -15.23 -15.57
N ASN A 190 62.32 -15.60 -16.84
CA ASN A 190 61.17 -15.73 -17.75
C ASN A 190 60.18 -16.81 -17.28
N THR A 191 60.67 -17.91 -16.68
CA THR A 191 59.82 -18.90 -16.01
C THR A 191 59.08 -18.27 -14.83
N ALA A 192 59.74 -17.52 -13.95
CA ALA A 192 59.08 -16.89 -12.81
C ALA A 192 58.00 -15.88 -13.25
N ILE A 193 58.29 -15.09 -14.29
CA ILE A 193 57.33 -14.14 -14.85
C ILE A 193 56.09 -14.85 -15.39
N LEU A 194 56.25 -15.96 -16.12
CA LEU A 194 55.10 -16.69 -16.67
C LEU A 194 54.18 -17.24 -15.58
N PHE A 195 54.72 -17.88 -14.53
CA PHE A 195 53.89 -18.35 -13.42
C PHE A 195 53.20 -17.21 -12.65
N PHE A 196 53.85 -16.06 -12.50
CA PHE A 196 53.26 -14.88 -11.86
C PHE A 196 51.98 -14.41 -12.57
N PHE A 197 51.94 -14.50 -13.91
CA PHE A 197 50.73 -14.19 -14.68
C PHE A 197 49.73 -15.36 -14.74
N LEU A 198 50.21 -16.60 -14.83
CA LEU A 198 49.37 -17.81 -14.92
C LEU A 198 48.57 -18.08 -13.65
N GLY A 199 49.11 -17.82 -12.46
CA GLY A 199 48.39 -18.00 -11.19
C GLY A 199 47.06 -17.24 -11.17
N PRO A 200 47.06 -15.90 -11.30
CA PRO A 200 45.83 -15.12 -11.43
C PRO A 200 44.96 -15.54 -12.62
N ALA A 201 45.55 -15.93 -13.76
CA ALA A 201 44.80 -16.37 -14.93
C ALA A 201 43.97 -17.64 -14.67
N VAL A 202 44.50 -18.59 -13.89
CA VAL A 202 43.77 -19.78 -13.44
C VAL A 202 42.65 -19.42 -12.47
N LEU A 203 42.90 -18.48 -11.55
CA LEU A 203 41.90 -17.99 -10.60
C LEU A 203 40.75 -17.25 -11.30
N PHE A 204 41.03 -16.53 -12.39
CA PHE A 204 40.03 -15.77 -13.16
C PHE A 204 39.20 -16.59 -14.16
N LEU A 205 39.50 -17.88 -14.36
CA LEU A 205 38.73 -18.76 -15.25
C LEU A 205 37.24 -18.85 -14.88
N HIS A 206 36.90 -18.62 -13.61
CA HIS A 206 35.51 -18.57 -13.14
C HIS A 206 35.30 -17.33 -12.28
N SER A 207 34.87 -16.25 -12.91
CA SER A 207 34.65 -14.96 -12.26
C SER A 207 33.43 -14.91 -11.33
N ASP A 208 32.64 -15.97 -11.28
CA ASP A 208 31.45 -16.16 -10.44
C ASP A 208 31.74 -16.79 -9.05
N ARG A 209 32.99 -16.80 -8.59
CA ARG A 209 33.39 -17.55 -7.37
C ARG A 209 33.98 -16.65 -6.30
N GLN A 210 33.88 -17.08 -5.04
CA GLN A 210 33.97 -16.24 -3.83
C GLN A 210 35.09 -15.18 -3.82
N VAL A 211 36.36 -15.55 -4.06
CA VAL A 211 37.45 -14.55 -4.02
C VAL A 211 37.36 -13.56 -5.19
N VAL A 212 37.12 -14.04 -6.41
CA VAL A 212 36.99 -13.17 -7.60
C VAL A 212 35.72 -12.34 -7.54
N GLU A 213 34.62 -12.91 -7.06
CA GLU A 213 33.35 -12.24 -6.84
C GLU A 213 33.49 -11.15 -5.77
N LEU A 214 34.22 -11.42 -4.69
CA LEU A 214 34.54 -10.43 -3.67
C LEU A 214 35.39 -9.30 -4.26
N VAL A 215 36.45 -9.61 -5.01
CA VAL A 215 37.31 -8.62 -5.70
C VAL A 215 36.53 -7.84 -6.76
N CYS A 216 35.57 -8.45 -7.45
CA CYS A 216 34.70 -7.82 -8.46
C CYS A 216 33.48 -7.13 -7.85
N SER A 217 33.24 -7.32 -6.55
CA SER A 217 32.05 -6.83 -5.91
C SER A 217 31.96 -5.30 -6.03
N PRO A 218 30.77 -4.76 -6.38
CA PRO A 218 30.54 -3.32 -6.31
C PRO A 218 30.45 -2.84 -4.86
N LYS A 219 30.31 -3.77 -3.90
CA LYS A 219 30.29 -3.50 -2.47
C LYS A 219 31.63 -2.89 -2.01
N ILE A 220 31.59 -2.31 -0.81
CA ILE A 220 32.75 -1.69 -0.18
C ILE A 220 33.92 -2.68 -0.08
N SER A 221 33.66 -3.92 0.32
CA SER A 221 34.67 -4.98 0.39
C SER A 221 35.47 -5.17 -0.91
N GLY A 222 34.80 -5.18 -2.06
CA GLY A 222 35.47 -5.27 -3.36
C GLY A 222 36.25 -4.00 -3.73
N LYS A 223 35.75 -2.82 -3.37
CA LYS A 223 36.48 -1.55 -3.57
C LYS A 223 37.76 -1.51 -2.73
N ILE A 224 37.69 -1.97 -1.47
CA ILE A 224 38.83 -2.04 -0.55
C ILE A 224 39.91 -2.95 -1.12
N ILE A 225 39.56 -4.19 -1.48
CA ILE A 225 40.53 -5.17 -1.97
C ILE A 225 41.26 -4.68 -3.23
N ARG A 226 40.54 -4.08 -4.19
CA ARG A 226 41.14 -3.55 -5.42
C ARG A 226 42.11 -2.39 -5.20
N ARG A 227 41.97 -1.64 -4.09
CA ARG A 227 42.88 -0.55 -3.73
C ARG A 227 44.05 -1.04 -2.88
N LEU A 228 43.78 -1.88 -1.88
CA LEU A 228 44.77 -2.32 -0.90
C LEU A 228 45.72 -3.36 -1.47
N LEU A 229 45.25 -4.34 -2.26
CA LEU A 229 46.09 -5.45 -2.71
C LEU A 229 47.24 -5.00 -3.62
N PRO A 230 47.03 -4.17 -4.67
CA PRO A 230 48.13 -3.69 -5.50
C PRO A 230 49.08 -2.79 -4.73
N PHE A 231 48.55 -1.93 -3.85
CA PHE A 231 49.36 -1.06 -3.00
C PHE A 231 50.26 -1.88 -2.07
N ALA A 232 49.71 -2.94 -1.46
CA ALA A 232 50.44 -3.77 -0.53
C ALA A 232 51.63 -4.49 -1.18
N ILE A 233 51.42 -5.02 -2.38
CA ILE A 233 52.45 -5.73 -3.15
C ILE A 233 53.51 -4.76 -3.66
N VAL A 234 53.09 -3.68 -4.34
CA VAL A 234 54.02 -2.75 -5.02
C VAL A 234 54.87 -1.96 -4.03
N VAL A 235 54.29 -1.45 -2.96
CA VAL A 235 55.04 -0.67 -1.96
C VAL A 235 56.00 -1.57 -1.20
N SER A 236 55.57 -2.78 -0.81
CA SER A 236 56.46 -3.75 -0.17
C SER A 236 57.64 -4.13 -1.07
N ALA A 237 57.40 -4.43 -2.35
CA ALA A 237 58.47 -4.72 -3.31
C ALA A 237 59.44 -3.54 -3.47
N SER A 238 58.91 -2.31 -3.57
CA SER A 238 59.70 -1.10 -3.79
C SER A 238 60.58 -0.77 -2.59
N LEU A 239 60.07 -0.90 -1.36
CA LEU A 239 60.85 -0.70 -0.14
C LEU A 239 61.99 -1.72 -0.01
N ASN A 240 61.71 -2.99 -0.31
CA ASN A 240 62.73 -4.04 -0.32
C ASN A 240 63.82 -3.78 -1.37
N PHE A 241 63.42 -3.38 -2.58
CA PHE A 241 64.36 -3.02 -3.66
C PHE A 241 65.26 -1.85 -3.26
N MET A 242 64.66 -0.78 -2.72
CA MET A 242 65.39 0.41 -2.28
C MET A 242 66.40 0.07 -1.18
N HIS A 243 66.02 -0.74 -0.19
CA HIS A 243 66.91 -1.15 0.90
C HIS A 243 68.12 -1.93 0.39
N VAL A 244 67.90 -2.96 -0.42
CA VAL A 244 69.00 -3.75 -0.98
C VAL A 244 69.91 -2.91 -1.87
N TYR A 245 69.34 -2.01 -2.67
CA TYR A 245 70.12 -1.10 -3.52
C TYR A 245 71.01 -0.18 -2.68
N ILE A 246 70.48 0.43 -1.61
CA ILE A 246 71.25 1.31 -0.70
C ILE A 246 72.39 0.54 -0.03
N VAL A 247 72.12 -0.67 0.49
CA VAL A 247 73.14 -1.50 1.16
C VAL A 247 74.23 -1.93 0.18
N ARG A 248 73.88 -2.31 -1.04
CA ARG A 248 74.85 -2.76 -2.06
C ARG A 248 75.69 -1.66 -2.67
N SER A 249 75.11 -0.49 -2.88
CA SER A 249 75.81 0.67 -3.43
C SER A 249 76.76 1.31 -2.41
N GLY A 250 76.67 0.92 -1.13
CA GLY A 250 77.50 1.48 -0.07
C GLY A 250 77.19 2.94 0.24
N ILE A 251 76.04 3.47 -0.23
CA ILE A 251 75.64 4.87 -0.04
C ILE A 251 75.48 5.20 1.45
N LEU A 252 75.01 4.24 2.26
CA LEU A 252 74.85 4.36 3.70
C LEU A 252 75.52 3.18 4.42
N PRO A 253 76.07 3.39 5.64
CA PRO A 253 76.45 2.29 6.51
C PRO A 253 75.30 1.31 6.73
N GLN A 254 75.61 0.02 6.77
CA GLN A 254 74.61 -1.05 6.80
C GLN A 254 73.62 -0.91 7.97
N ASP A 255 74.12 -0.54 9.15
CA ASP A 255 73.28 -0.34 10.34
C ASP A 255 72.26 0.79 10.13
N ILE A 256 72.70 1.91 9.54
CA ILE A 256 71.83 3.06 9.25
C ILE A 256 70.79 2.70 8.17
N ALA A 257 71.19 1.99 7.12
CA ALA A 257 70.28 1.54 6.07
C ALA A 257 69.22 0.56 6.61
N ASN A 258 69.61 -0.36 7.49
CA ASN A 258 68.70 -1.30 8.16
C ASN A 258 67.72 -0.56 9.07
N SER A 259 68.20 0.39 9.90
CA SER A 259 67.32 1.20 10.75
C SER A 259 66.30 1.99 9.95
N PHE A 260 66.72 2.64 8.85
CA PHE A 260 65.82 3.41 7.99
C PHE A 260 64.76 2.52 7.33
N TYR A 261 65.16 1.33 6.86
CA TYR A 261 64.24 0.35 6.28
C TYR A 261 63.21 -0.16 7.29
N ILE A 262 63.62 -0.45 8.53
CA ILE A 262 62.71 -0.87 9.61
C ILE A 262 61.71 0.25 9.91
N ILE A 263 62.18 1.49 10.06
CA ILE A 263 61.32 2.65 10.33
C ILE A 263 60.31 2.85 9.18
N LEU A 264 60.76 2.81 7.93
CA LEU A 264 59.86 2.94 6.77
C LEU A 264 58.84 1.80 6.70
N ASN A 265 59.22 0.56 7.02
CA ASN A 265 58.28 -0.55 7.08
C ASN A 265 57.25 -0.37 8.18
N ILE A 266 57.67 0.08 9.38
CA ILE A 266 56.74 0.37 10.48
C ILE A 266 55.74 1.46 10.05
N ILE A 267 56.22 2.56 9.46
CA ILE A 267 55.36 3.65 8.95
C ILE A 267 54.38 3.12 7.89
N TYR A 268 54.88 2.34 6.92
CA TYR A 268 54.07 1.74 5.87
C TYR A 268 52.98 0.82 6.44
N VAL A 269 53.33 -0.08 7.37
CA VAL A 269 52.38 -0.98 8.02
C VAL A 269 51.33 -0.20 8.79
N CYS A 270 51.73 0.84 9.54
CA CYS A 270 50.78 1.71 10.25
C CYS A 270 49.81 2.43 9.31
N ILE A 271 50.31 3.00 8.20
CA ILE A 271 49.46 3.66 7.19
C ILE A 271 48.51 2.65 6.54
N PHE A 272 49.02 1.46 6.20
CA PHE A 272 48.22 0.39 5.61
C PHE A 272 47.07 -0.03 6.54
N PHE A 273 47.35 -0.27 7.82
CA PHE A 273 46.32 -0.60 8.82
C PHE A 273 45.35 0.56 9.05
N ALA A 274 45.82 1.81 9.06
CA ALA A 274 44.93 2.98 9.23
C ALA A 274 43.92 3.09 8.09
N ILE A 275 44.35 2.89 6.84
CA ILE A 275 43.45 2.87 5.67
C ILE A 275 42.45 1.71 5.78
N LEU A 276 42.92 0.51 6.15
CA LEU A 276 42.08 -0.67 6.31
C LEU A 276 41.02 -0.48 7.40
N ILE A 277 41.40 0.09 8.55
CA ILE A 277 40.47 0.39 9.65
C ILE A 277 39.46 1.46 9.22
N TYR A 278 39.90 2.55 8.58
CA TYR A 278 39.01 3.60 8.11
C TYR A 278 37.94 3.06 7.15
N ASP A 279 38.36 2.24 6.19
CA ASP A 279 37.45 1.64 5.23
C ASP A 279 36.51 0.59 5.87
N LEU A 280 36.98 -0.17 6.85
CA LEU A 280 36.17 -1.14 7.60
C LEU A 280 35.08 -0.44 8.43
N VAL A 281 35.44 0.58 9.20
CA VAL A 281 34.50 1.37 10.01
C VAL A 281 33.45 2.01 9.12
N ARG A 282 33.85 2.56 7.97
CA ARG A 282 32.92 3.15 7.01
C ARG A 282 31.95 2.11 6.45
N ALA A 283 32.41 0.89 6.19
CA ALA A 283 31.56 -0.20 5.72
C ALA A 283 30.51 -0.59 6.76
N GLU A 284 30.92 -0.72 8.02
CA GLU A 284 30.06 -1.05 9.14
C GLU A 284 28.99 0.02 9.38
N GLN A 285 29.38 1.30 9.38
CA GLN A 285 28.44 2.41 9.53
C GLN A 285 27.37 2.45 8.43
N GLN A 286 27.77 2.16 7.18
CA GLN A 286 26.80 2.11 6.08
C GLN A 286 25.83 0.94 6.24
N GLN A 287 26.30 -0.20 6.73
CA GLN A 287 25.45 -1.36 6.99
C GLN A 287 24.42 -1.05 8.10
N GLN A 288 24.89 -0.49 9.23
CA GLN A 288 24.01 -0.11 10.35
C GLN A 288 22.90 0.85 9.90
N ARG A 289 23.24 1.89 9.11
CA ARG A 289 22.23 2.81 8.57
C ARG A 289 21.19 2.12 7.70
N SER A 290 21.60 1.18 6.85
CA SER A 290 20.66 0.45 6.01
C SER A 290 19.74 -0.48 6.82
N GLU A 291 20.25 -1.05 7.92
CA GLU A 291 19.46 -1.88 8.84
C GLU A 291 18.44 -1.03 9.61
N GLU A 292 18.85 0.14 10.12
CA GLU A 292 17.96 1.11 10.76
C GLU A 292 16.85 1.61 9.82
N GLU A 293 17.21 1.97 8.57
CA GLU A 293 16.23 2.38 7.55
C GLU A 293 15.21 1.28 7.26
N LEU A 294 15.66 0.03 7.16
CA LEU A 294 14.78 -1.13 6.97
C LEU A 294 13.86 -1.35 8.16
N GLU A 295 14.35 -1.20 9.38
CA GLU A 295 13.54 -1.35 10.59
C GLU A 295 12.44 -0.27 10.66
N ILE A 296 12.78 0.99 10.37
CA ILE A 296 11.81 2.09 10.30
C ILE A 296 10.74 1.82 9.25
N LEU A 297 11.13 1.35 8.07
CA LEU A 297 10.19 1.00 7.00
C LEU A 297 9.27 -0.15 7.40
N PHE A 298 9.82 -1.20 8.03
CA PHE A 298 9.06 -2.35 8.49
C PHE A 298 8.01 -1.97 9.54
N VAL A 299 8.38 -1.14 10.53
CA VAL A 299 7.44 -0.64 11.53
C VAL A 299 6.33 0.19 10.90
N ARG A 300 6.66 1.04 9.93
CA ARG A 300 5.67 1.87 9.22
C ARG A 300 4.70 1.04 8.39
N GLU A 301 5.20 0.04 7.68
CA GLU A 301 4.36 -0.88 6.89
C GLU A 301 3.41 -1.68 7.79
N LYS A 302 3.94 -2.23 8.89
CA LYS A 302 3.13 -2.99 9.86
C LYS A 302 2.02 -2.12 10.46
N LYS A 303 2.31 -0.86 10.79
CA LYS A 303 1.31 0.08 11.30
C LYS A 303 0.19 0.33 10.28
N ALA A 304 0.54 0.57 9.01
CA ALA A 304 -0.44 0.78 7.96
C ALA A 304 -1.31 -0.46 7.71
N LEU A 305 -0.73 -1.66 7.79
CA LEU A 305 -1.48 -2.92 7.66
C LEU A 305 -2.50 -3.08 8.79
N ILE A 306 -2.11 -2.83 10.04
CA ILE A 306 -3.01 -2.92 11.20
C ILE A 306 -4.16 -1.91 11.06
N GLU A 307 -3.88 -0.68 10.64
CA GLU A 307 -4.92 0.34 10.40
C GLU A 307 -5.90 -0.11 9.30
N ALA A 308 -5.41 -0.67 8.20
CA ALA A 308 -6.23 -1.18 7.11
C ALA A 308 -7.09 -2.38 7.54
N GLU A 309 -6.52 -3.34 8.29
CA GLU A 309 -7.25 -4.50 8.81
C GLU A 309 -8.37 -4.07 9.78
N ASN A 310 -8.08 -3.12 10.67
CA ASN A 310 -9.07 -2.59 11.60
C ASN A 310 -10.21 -1.89 10.87
N ALA A 311 -9.91 -1.10 9.85
CA ALA A 311 -10.92 -0.46 9.01
C ALA A 311 -11.79 -1.51 8.27
N ASN A 312 -11.17 -2.58 7.76
CA ASN A 312 -11.91 -3.62 7.06
C ASN A 312 -12.81 -4.42 8.01
N ARG A 313 -12.33 -4.77 9.21
CA ARG A 313 -13.15 -5.42 10.25
C ARG A 313 -14.32 -4.55 10.67
N ALA A 314 -14.12 -3.25 10.84
CA ALA A 314 -15.19 -2.31 11.17
C ALA A 314 -16.27 -2.27 10.08
N LYS A 315 -15.85 -2.27 8.80
CA LYS A 315 -16.76 -2.35 7.65
C LYS A 315 -17.56 -3.66 7.64
N ASP A 316 -16.92 -4.79 7.90
CA ASP A 316 -17.59 -6.10 7.90
C ASP A 316 -18.61 -6.20 9.04
N LEU A 317 -18.24 -5.73 10.25
CA LEU A 317 -19.15 -5.65 11.39
C LEU A 317 -20.35 -4.73 11.08
N PHE A 318 -20.10 -3.60 10.43
CA PHE A 318 -21.15 -2.69 9.97
C PHE A 318 -22.13 -3.38 9.02
N LEU A 319 -21.64 -4.06 7.99
CA LEU A 319 -22.49 -4.75 7.01
C LEU A 319 -23.30 -5.88 7.65
N ALA A 320 -22.72 -6.60 8.61
CA ALA A 320 -23.41 -7.64 9.36
C ALA A 320 -24.57 -7.07 10.19
N THR A 321 -24.33 -6.01 10.97
CA THR A 321 -25.35 -5.33 11.78
C THR A 321 -26.45 -4.75 10.90
N LEU A 322 -26.08 -4.07 9.81
CA LEU A 322 -27.03 -3.51 8.85
C LEU A 322 -27.97 -4.59 8.28
N SER A 323 -27.39 -5.72 7.86
CA SER A 323 -28.15 -6.82 7.30
C SER A 323 -29.16 -7.39 8.30
N HIS A 324 -28.79 -7.46 9.58
CA HIS A 324 -29.66 -7.94 10.65
C HIS A 324 -30.83 -6.98 10.92
N GLU A 325 -30.53 -5.68 11.05
CA GLU A 325 -31.53 -4.66 11.34
C GLU A 325 -32.51 -4.45 10.18
N LEU A 326 -32.08 -4.66 8.92
CA LEU A 326 -32.98 -4.63 7.76
C LEU A 326 -33.83 -5.90 7.63
N ARG A 327 -33.28 -7.07 7.98
CA ARG A 327 -33.99 -8.35 7.85
C ARG A 327 -35.14 -8.49 8.84
N THR A 328 -34.99 -7.97 10.05
CA THR A 328 -35.99 -8.10 11.12
C THR A 328 -37.37 -7.52 10.75
N PRO A 329 -37.51 -6.24 10.36
CA PRO A 329 -38.80 -5.69 9.93
C PRO A 329 -39.30 -6.36 8.65
N LEU A 330 -38.41 -6.66 7.69
CA LEU A 330 -38.78 -7.36 6.46
C LEU A 330 -39.41 -8.73 6.74
N THR A 331 -38.84 -9.49 7.68
CA THR A 331 -39.35 -10.81 8.06
C THR A 331 -40.74 -10.70 8.70
N ALA A 332 -40.96 -9.66 9.52
CA ALA A 332 -42.28 -9.39 10.10
C ALA A 332 -43.31 -9.03 9.02
N ILE A 333 -42.96 -8.14 8.08
CA ILE A 333 -43.81 -7.75 6.94
C ILE A 333 -44.21 -8.99 6.14
N LEU A 334 -43.23 -9.80 5.71
CA LEU A 334 -43.47 -10.98 4.90
C LEU A 334 -44.30 -12.03 5.64
N GLY A 335 -44.00 -12.28 6.92
CA GLY A 335 -44.72 -13.26 7.73
C GLY A 335 -46.19 -12.91 7.92
N TRP A 336 -46.50 -11.67 8.31
CA TRP A 336 -47.88 -11.22 8.48
C TRP A 336 -48.61 -11.09 7.15
N ALA A 337 -47.95 -10.64 6.08
CA ALA A 337 -48.55 -10.56 4.75
C ALA A 337 -48.95 -11.95 4.22
N GLN A 338 -48.12 -12.98 4.43
CA GLN A 338 -48.44 -14.35 4.06
C GLN A 338 -49.64 -14.90 4.85
N LEU A 339 -49.75 -14.59 6.14
CA LEU A 339 -50.90 -14.99 6.96
C LEU A 339 -52.21 -14.32 6.50
N ILE A 340 -52.16 -13.03 6.12
CA ILE A 340 -53.31 -12.32 5.53
C ILE A 340 -53.68 -12.95 4.19
N ALA A 341 -52.71 -13.19 3.30
CA ALA A 341 -52.94 -13.78 1.98
C ALA A 341 -53.48 -15.21 2.05
N GLY A 342 -53.10 -15.97 3.07
CA GLY A 342 -53.59 -17.32 3.32
C GLY A 342 -55.04 -17.41 3.82
N GLY A 343 -55.69 -16.28 4.12
CA GLY A 343 -57.10 -16.23 4.52
C GLY A 343 -57.41 -16.84 5.89
N SER A 344 -56.38 -17.10 6.71
CA SER A 344 -56.49 -17.82 7.99
C SER A 344 -56.62 -16.91 9.21
N LEU A 345 -56.73 -15.59 9.01
CA LEU A 345 -56.87 -14.60 10.07
C LEU A 345 -58.32 -14.11 10.21
N ASP A 346 -58.77 -13.99 11.46
CA ASP A 346 -60.03 -13.30 11.76
C ASP A 346 -59.90 -11.78 11.53
N ARG A 347 -61.03 -11.05 11.61
CA ARG A 347 -61.07 -9.61 11.31
C ARG A 347 -60.21 -8.76 12.27
N GLU A 348 -60.09 -9.18 13.53
CA GLU A 348 -59.28 -8.47 14.54
C GLU A 348 -57.78 -8.72 14.32
N LYS A 349 -57.38 -9.97 14.08
CA LYS A 349 -56.01 -10.34 13.74
C LYS A 349 -55.57 -9.78 12.41
N THR A 350 -56.48 -9.60 11.45
CA THR A 350 -56.18 -8.95 10.17
C THR A 350 -55.84 -7.46 10.38
N LYS A 351 -56.60 -6.75 11.23
CA LYS A 351 -56.28 -5.37 11.61
C LYS A 351 -54.94 -5.30 12.35
N GLN A 352 -54.70 -6.22 13.29
CA GLN A 352 -53.43 -6.28 14.01
C GLN A 352 -52.25 -6.57 13.09
N ALA A 353 -52.39 -7.52 12.15
CA ALA A 353 -51.39 -7.84 11.15
C ALA A 353 -51.08 -6.63 10.25
N ALA A 354 -52.12 -5.91 9.79
CA ALA A 354 -51.96 -4.69 9.02
C ALA A 354 -51.20 -3.60 9.81
N ALA A 355 -51.51 -3.42 11.09
CA ALA A 355 -50.81 -2.47 11.97
C ALA A 355 -49.33 -2.86 12.15
N ILE A 356 -49.01 -4.14 12.34
CA ILE A 356 -47.63 -4.62 12.47
C ILE A 356 -46.85 -4.45 11.16
N ILE A 357 -47.47 -4.75 10.01
CA ILE A 357 -46.88 -4.53 8.69
C ILE A 357 -46.57 -3.04 8.49
N GLN A 358 -47.55 -2.16 8.77
CA GLN A 358 -47.39 -0.72 8.63
C GLN A 358 -46.26 -0.19 9.52
N GLN A 359 -46.21 -0.60 10.79
CA GLN A 359 -45.15 -0.20 11.71
C GLN A 359 -43.79 -0.70 11.25
N SER A 360 -43.69 -1.95 10.81
CA SER A 360 -42.44 -2.55 10.34
C SER A 360 -41.94 -1.87 9.07
N ALA A 361 -42.84 -1.52 8.14
CA ALA A 361 -42.50 -0.79 6.93
C ALA A 361 -42.01 0.63 7.22
N ARG A 362 -42.65 1.34 8.17
CA ARG A 362 -42.19 2.65 8.64
C ARG A 362 -40.78 2.58 9.24
N THR A 363 -40.54 1.63 10.15
CA THR A 363 -39.21 1.39 10.73
C THR A 363 -38.17 1.09 9.64
N GLN A 364 -38.51 0.26 8.66
CA GLN A 364 -37.60 -0.08 7.58
C GLN A 364 -37.26 1.14 6.69
N GLY A 365 -38.25 1.96 6.35
CA GLY A 365 -38.03 3.20 5.61
C GLY A 365 -37.13 4.17 6.37
N GLN A 366 -37.31 4.28 7.69
CA GLN A 366 -36.44 5.10 8.53
C GLN A 366 -34.99 4.61 8.53
N LEU A 367 -34.75 3.30 8.69
CA LEU A 367 -33.40 2.73 8.67
C LEU A 367 -32.67 3.00 7.35
N ILE A 368 -33.40 2.94 6.23
CA ILE A 368 -32.85 3.26 4.90
C ILE A 368 -32.49 4.75 4.82
N ASN A 369 -33.36 5.64 5.27
CA ASN A 369 -33.11 7.07 5.27
C ASN A 369 -31.92 7.45 6.15
N ASP A 370 -31.81 6.88 7.36
CA ASP A 370 -30.68 7.11 8.27
C ASP A 370 -29.34 6.66 7.64
N LEU A 371 -29.36 5.54 6.90
CA LEU A 371 -28.18 5.05 6.17
C LEU A 371 -27.79 5.97 5.02
N LEU A 372 -28.76 6.48 4.26
CA LEU A 372 -28.51 7.43 3.18
C LEU A 372 -27.99 8.77 3.72
N ASP A 373 -28.54 9.23 4.85
CA ASP A 373 -28.10 10.44 5.53
C ASP A 373 -26.63 10.30 5.97
N ILE A 374 -26.23 9.18 6.59
CA ILE A 374 -24.83 8.93 6.97
C ILE A 374 -23.91 8.81 5.77
N SER A 375 -24.34 8.13 4.70
CA SER A 375 -23.56 8.05 3.47
C SER A 375 -23.28 9.45 2.90
N ARG A 376 -24.29 10.33 2.89
CA ARG A 376 -24.15 11.72 2.45
C ARG A 376 -23.24 12.53 3.39
N ILE A 377 -23.31 12.32 4.70
CA ILE A 377 -22.44 12.96 5.69
C ILE A 377 -20.98 12.58 5.46
N ILE A 378 -20.67 11.28 5.35
CA ILE A 378 -19.30 10.76 5.12
C ILE A 378 -18.73 11.29 3.80
N MET A 379 -19.57 11.44 2.78
CA MET A 379 -19.18 11.97 1.48
C MET A 379 -19.09 13.51 1.44
N GLY A 380 -19.43 14.21 2.53
CA GLY A 380 -19.50 15.68 2.58
C GLY A 380 -20.59 16.29 1.70
N LYS A 381 -21.59 15.49 1.28
CA LYS A 381 -22.68 15.88 0.37
C LYS A 381 -24.00 16.17 1.10
N PHE A 382 -23.98 16.34 2.42
CA PHE A 382 -25.16 16.63 3.21
C PHE A 382 -25.56 18.11 3.06
N ALA A 383 -26.30 18.44 2.00
CA ALA A 383 -26.76 19.80 1.72
C ALA A 383 -27.94 20.19 2.64
N LEU A 384 -27.89 21.41 3.19
CA LEU A 384 -28.95 21.97 4.04
C LEU A 384 -29.77 23.02 3.30
N GLU A 385 -31.09 22.98 3.46
CA GLU A 385 -32.00 24.02 2.97
C GLU A 385 -32.28 25.06 4.05
N LYS A 386 -31.31 25.96 4.27
CA LYS A 386 -31.40 26.93 5.36
C LYS A 386 -32.45 28.02 5.08
N LYS A 387 -33.35 28.24 6.04
CA LYS A 387 -34.40 29.26 6.10
C LYS A 387 -34.41 29.90 7.49
N PHE A 388 -34.96 31.11 7.62
CA PHE A 388 -35.18 31.72 8.93
C PHE A 388 -36.37 31.06 9.62
N ILE A 389 -36.13 30.44 10.77
CA ILE A 389 -37.13 29.63 11.48
C ILE A 389 -37.15 30.00 12.96
N ALA A 390 -38.34 30.09 13.53
CA ALA A 390 -38.52 30.25 14.97
C ALA A 390 -38.20 28.92 15.69
N PRO A 391 -37.34 28.91 16.73
CA PRO A 391 -36.97 27.69 17.45
C PRO A 391 -38.16 26.87 17.94
N SER A 392 -39.19 27.54 18.46
CA SER A 392 -40.42 26.93 18.94
C SER A 392 -41.13 26.07 17.88
N SER A 393 -41.05 26.45 16.60
CA SER A 393 -41.80 25.76 15.54
C SER A 393 -41.31 24.34 15.27
N PHE A 394 -40.00 24.11 15.15
CA PHE A 394 -39.46 22.77 14.90
C PHE A 394 -39.42 21.92 16.17
N ILE A 395 -39.29 22.55 17.35
CA ILE A 395 -39.39 21.85 18.64
C ILE A 395 -40.82 21.32 18.83
N GLN A 396 -41.83 22.16 18.61
CA GLN A 396 -43.22 21.75 18.73
C GLN A 396 -43.57 20.67 17.70
N ALA A 397 -43.14 20.82 16.45
CA ALA A 397 -43.36 19.81 15.41
C ALA A 397 -42.72 18.45 15.76
N ALA A 398 -41.59 18.44 16.47
CA ALA A 398 -40.97 17.20 16.95
C ALA A 398 -41.74 16.60 18.13
N ILE A 399 -42.23 17.42 19.06
CA ILE A 399 -43.07 17.00 20.19
C ILE A 399 -44.37 16.37 19.68
N ASP A 400 -45.09 17.06 18.81
CA ASP A 400 -46.35 16.60 18.22
C ASP A 400 -46.19 15.24 17.53
N ALA A 401 -45.05 15.03 16.86
CA ALA A 401 -44.73 13.78 16.19
C ALA A 401 -44.47 12.60 17.15
N VAL A 402 -44.01 12.86 18.38
CA VAL A 402 -43.74 11.80 19.38
C VAL A 402 -44.85 11.62 20.40
N SER A 403 -45.81 12.56 20.49
CA SER A 403 -46.93 12.50 21.45
C SER A 403 -47.66 11.15 21.45
N PRO A 404 -48.03 10.54 20.30
CA PRO A 404 -48.69 9.23 20.30
C PRO A 404 -47.85 8.11 20.90
N MET A 405 -46.52 8.16 20.72
CA MET A 405 -45.60 7.17 21.29
C MET A 405 -45.44 7.35 22.79
N ALA A 406 -45.41 8.60 23.26
CA ALA A 406 -45.34 8.91 24.69
C ALA A 406 -46.63 8.51 25.41
N GLU A 407 -47.80 8.81 24.83
CA GLU A 407 -49.11 8.40 25.35
C GLU A 407 -49.24 6.88 25.45
N ALA A 408 -48.79 6.14 24.43
CA ALA A 408 -48.80 4.67 24.43
C ALA A 408 -47.96 4.07 25.58
N LYS A 409 -46.93 4.78 26.05
CA LYS A 409 -46.06 4.38 27.17
C LYS A 409 -46.41 5.11 28.48
N ALA A 410 -47.51 5.86 28.48
CA ALA A 410 -47.97 6.72 29.58
C ALA A 410 -46.91 7.71 30.09
N ILE A 411 -46.05 8.23 29.20
CA ILE A 411 -45.00 9.19 29.52
C ILE A 411 -45.54 10.62 29.38
N GLU A 412 -45.29 11.47 30.37
CA GLU A 412 -45.69 12.88 30.37
C GLU A 412 -44.54 13.74 29.79
N ILE A 413 -44.81 14.49 28.71
CA ILE A 413 -43.85 15.44 28.13
C ILE A 413 -44.18 16.85 28.61
N ASN A 414 -43.33 17.41 29.45
CA ASN A 414 -43.46 18.76 29.97
C ASN A 414 -42.63 19.74 29.15
N THR A 415 -43.26 20.82 28.67
CA THR A 415 -42.62 21.81 27.81
C THR A 415 -42.43 23.14 28.54
N GLN A 416 -41.20 23.62 28.59
CA GLN A 416 -40.84 24.96 29.05
C GLN A 416 -40.15 25.70 27.90
N LEU A 417 -40.95 26.14 26.94
CA LEU A 417 -40.46 26.85 25.75
C LEU A 417 -40.56 28.36 25.99
N ALA A 418 -39.43 29.06 26.00
CA ALA A 418 -39.45 30.52 25.99
C ALA A 418 -40.14 31.06 24.73
N GLU A 419 -41.00 32.06 24.89
CA GLU A 419 -41.51 32.84 23.76
C GLU A 419 -40.37 33.64 23.15
N MET A 420 -39.86 33.18 22.00
CA MET A 420 -38.74 33.80 21.29
C MET A 420 -39.23 34.49 20.02
N THR A 421 -38.77 35.72 19.80
CA THR A 421 -39.01 36.45 18.54
C THR A 421 -37.85 36.28 17.55
N GLU A 422 -36.71 35.79 18.04
CA GLU A 422 -35.49 35.54 17.31
C GLU A 422 -35.58 34.27 16.46
N THR A 423 -34.87 34.28 15.33
CA THR A 423 -34.86 33.17 14.35
C THR A 423 -33.49 32.52 14.26
N ILE A 424 -33.45 31.26 13.86
CA ILE A 424 -32.23 30.56 13.46
C ILE A 424 -32.23 30.46 11.93
N LEU A 425 -31.05 30.58 11.31
CA LEU A 425 -30.86 30.23 9.91
C LEU A 425 -30.60 28.71 9.81
N GLY A 426 -31.64 27.93 9.50
CA GLY A 426 -31.52 26.47 9.47
C GLY A 426 -32.53 25.76 8.60
N ASP A 427 -32.35 24.46 8.44
CA ASP A 427 -33.25 23.58 7.72
C ASP A 427 -34.31 23.05 8.70
N PRO A 428 -35.60 23.35 8.49
CA PRO A 428 -36.65 23.03 9.46
C PRO A 428 -36.83 21.52 9.61
N VAL A 429 -36.70 20.77 8.51
CA VAL A 429 -36.90 19.32 8.49
C VAL A 429 -35.75 18.63 9.24
N ARG A 430 -34.52 19.08 9.00
CA ARG A 430 -33.33 18.50 9.65
C ARG A 430 -33.27 18.86 11.13
N LEU A 431 -33.57 20.11 11.51
CA LEU A 431 -33.63 20.50 12.92
C LEU A 431 -34.74 19.76 13.67
N GLN A 432 -35.92 19.58 13.05
CA GLN A 432 -36.97 18.73 13.60
C GLN A 432 -36.47 17.28 13.78
N GLN A 433 -35.77 16.71 12.80
CA GLN A 433 -35.18 15.35 12.88
C GLN A 433 -34.21 15.23 14.06
N ALA A 434 -33.38 16.24 14.32
CA ALA A 434 -32.47 16.23 15.48
C ALA A 434 -33.22 16.19 16.81
N ILE A 435 -34.24 17.05 17.00
CA ILE A 435 -35.05 17.05 18.23
C ILE A 435 -35.85 15.74 18.35
N TRP A 436 -36.42 15.26 17.25
CA TRP A 436 -37.17 14.02 17.21
C TRP A 436 -36.30 12.80 17.58
N ASN A 437 -35.04 12.74 17.13
CA ASN A 437 -34.09 11.69 17.52
C ASN A 437 -33.76 11.73 19.02
N LEU A 438 -33.67 12.92 19.62
CA LEU A 438 -33.45 13.05 21.07
C LEU A 438 -34.69 12.61 21.86
N LEU A 439 -35.88 13.04 21.44
CA LEU A 439 -37.14 12.69 22.09
C LEU A 439 -37.48 11.20 21.98
N THR A 440 -37.29 10.61 20.81
CA THR A 440 -37.51 9.16 20.61
C THR A 440 -36.56 8.33 21.46
N ASN A 441 -35.30 8.75 21.62
CA ASN A 441 -34.36 8.13 22.55
C ASN A 441 -34.83 8.28 24.01
N ALA A 442 -35.24 9.49 24.43
CA ALA A 442 -35.74 9.73 25.77
C ALA A 442 -36.96 8.84 26.11
N ILE A 443 -37.93 8.71 25.20
CA ILE A 443 -39.10 7.82 25.36
C ILE A 443 -38.68 6.35 25.41
N LYS A 444 -37.77 5.95 24.50
CA LYS A 444 -37.29 4.57 24.40
C LYS A 444 -36.62 4.10 25.69
N PHE A 445 -35.75 4.93 26.27
CA PHE A 445 -34.90 4.59 27.40
C PHE A 445 -35.45 5.01 28.77
N SER A 446 -36.61 5.67 28.80
CA SER A 446 -37.36 5.93 30.03
C SER A 446 -38.38 4.84 30.32
N GLY A 447 -38.66 4.59 31.60
CA GLY A 447 -39.69 3.65 32.04
C GLY A 447 -41.12 4.13 31.72
N GLU A 448 -42.11 3.24 31.85
CA GLU A 448 -43.52 3.64 31.81
C GLU A 448 -43.84 4.64 32.93
N LYS A 449 -44.76 5.59 32.68
CA LYS A 449 -45.14 6.63 33.66
C LYS A 449 -44.00 7.56 34.10
N SER A 450 -42.97 7.69 33.27
CA SER A 450 -41.88 8.64 33.47
C SER A 450 -42.26 10.04 32.95
N LYS A 451 -41.39 11.01 33.25
CA LYS A 451 -41.51 12.39 32.78
C LYS A 451 -40.31 12.72 31.90
N ILE A 452 -40.57 13.41 30.81
CA ILE A 452 -39.55 13.99 29.93
C ILE A 452 -39.78 15.49 29.90
N GLU A 453 -38.72 16.27 30.06
CA GLU A 453 -38.80 17.73 30.00
C GLU A 453 -38.09 18.28 28.77
N VAL A 454 -38.76 19.17 28.05
CA VAL A 454 -38.18 19.90 26.92
C VAL A 454 -38.12 21.38 27.30
N ARG A 455 -36.90 21.90 27.44
CA ARG A 455 -36.67 23.29 27.84
C ARG A 455 -35.99 24.04 26.71
N SER A 456 -36.36 25.30 26.50
CA SER A 456 -35.62 26.16 25.56
C SER A 456 -35.44 27.57 26.13
N HIS A 457 -34.20 28.05 26.16
CA HIS A 457 -33.86 29.39 26.68
C HIS A 457 -32.76 30.06 25.86
N ILE A 458 -32.76 31.40 25.82
CA ILE A 458 -31.73 32.18 25.13
C ILE A 458 -30.53 32.33 26.06
N ILE A 459 -29.34 32.05 25.52
CA ILE A 459 -28.06 32.30 26.18
C ILE A 459 -27.30 33.38 25.42
N LYS A 460 -26.66 34.28 26.18
CA LYS A 460 -25.79 35.35 25.65
C LYS A 460 -24.34 34.97 25.90
N HIS A 461 -23.51 35.07 24.86
CA HIS A 461 -22.07 34.86 24.93
C HIS A 461 -21.33 36.06 24.36
N SER A 462 -20.01 36.10 24.54
CA SER A 462 -19.13 37.16 24.04
C SER A 462 -19.20 37.36 22.52
N GLU A 463 -19.59 36.32 21.78
CA GLU A 463 -19.62 36.29 20.30
C GLU A 463 -21.03 36.36 19.69
N GLY A 464 -22.10 36.46 20.51
CA GLY A 464 -23.47 36.57 20.01
C GLY A 464 -24.55 35.97 20.93
N ARG A 465 -25.75 35.77 20.38
CA ARG A 465 -26.88 35.09 21.03
C ARG A 465 -27.04 33.68 20.50
N SER A 466 -27.45 32.75 21.34
CA SER A 466 -27.76 31.38 20.94
C SER A 466 -29.00 30.89 21.66
N VAL A 467 -29.71 29.95 21.07
CA VAL A 467 -30.76 29.20 21.77
C VAL A 467 -30.17 27.91 22.31
N ARG A 468 -30.42 27.64 23.59
CA ARG A 468 -30.18 26.35 24.22
C ARG A 468 -31.48 25.58 24.28
N ILE A 469 -31.47 24.35 23.79
CA ILE A 469 -32.59 23.41 23.80
C ILE A 469 -32.14 22.18 24.59
N GLU A 470 -32.86 21.84 25.65
CA GLU A 470 -32.53 20.74 26.55
C GLU A 470 -33.66 19.70 26.50
N VAL A 471 -33.29 18.44 26.29
CA VAL A 471 -34.18 17.28 26.44
C VAL A 471 -33.69 16.50 27.65
N VAL A 472 -34.48 16.53 28.72
CA VAL A 472 -34.16 15.88 30.00
C VAL A 472 -35.02 14.63 30.14
N ASP A 473 -34.37 13.49 30.30
CA ASP A 473 -35.02 12.23 30.63
C ASP A 473 -34.63 11.74 32.03
N HIS A 474 -35.53 10.98 32.65
CA HIS A 474 -35.29 10.30 33.92
C HIS A 474 -35.18 8.79 33.74
N GLY A 475 -34.60 8.37 32.61
CA GLY A 475 -34.47 6.97 32.22
C GLY A 475 -33.24 6.27 32.81
N GLN A 476 -32.80 5.22 32.11
CA GLN A 476 -31.72 4.34 32.56
C GLN A 476 -30.34 5.01 32.71
N GLY A 477 -30.18 6.28 32.32
CA GLY A 477 -28.90 7.00 32.35
C GLY A 477 -27.84 6.38 31.43
N ILE A 478 -26.65 6.98 31.44
CA ILE A 478 -25.53 6.61 30.56
C ILE A 478 -24.31 6.28 31.42
N SER A 479 -23.64 5.16 31.13
CA SER A 479 -22.41 4.77 31.84
C SER A 479 -21.25 5.72 31.50
N PRO A 480 -20.35 6.02 32.46
CA PRO A 480 -19.20 6.87 32.21
C PRO A 480 -18.27 6.34 31.10
N GLU A 481 -18.18 5.02 30.97
CA GLU A 481 -17.38 4.34 29.94
C GLU A 481 -17.92 4.56 28.52
N PHE A 482 -19.24 4.68 28.37
CA PHE A 482 -19.87 4.86 27.06
C PHE A 482 -19.99 6.32 26.63
N MET A 483 -19.88 7.27 27.57
CA MET A 483 -20.04 8.72 27.30
C MET A 483 -19.14 9.24 26.16
N PRO A 484 -17.84 8.88 26.07
CA PRO A 484 -16.96 9.37 25.00
C PRO A 484 -17.36 8.87 23.61
N LEU A 485 -18.07 7.74 23.55
CA LEU A 485 -18.44 7.06 22.30
C LEU A 485 -19.90 7.34 21.91
N LEU A 486 -20.65 8.15 22.66
CA LEU A 486 -22.10 8.30 22.52
C LEU A 486 -22.52 8.86 21.15
N PHE A 487 -21.72 9.77 20.59
CA PHE A 487 -21.97 10.41 19.29
C PHE A 487 -21.21 9.76 18.14
N GLU A 488 -20.42 8.70 18.41
CA GLU A 488 -19.78 7.92 17.36
C GLU A 488 -20.82 7.10 16.60
N SER A 489 -20.68 7.05 15.26
CA SER A 489 -21.61 6.27 14.44
C SER A 489 -21.49 4.78 14.77
N PHE A 490 -22.61 4.08 14.83
CA PHE A 490 -22.67 2.63 15.13
C PHE A 490 -22.28 2.24 16.56
N SER A 491 -22.21 3.22 17.46
CA SER A 491 -21.87 3.00 18.86
C SER A 491 -23.10 2.60 19.70
N GLN A 492 -22.97 1.56 20.53
CA GLN A 492 -24.03 1.08 21.44
C GLN A 492 -23.45 0.62 22.79
N ALA A 493 -24.17 0.88 23.88
CA ALA A 493 -23.69 0.68 25.24
C ALA A 493 -23.54 -0.81 25.65
N ASP A 494 -24.27 -1.74 25.02
CA ASP A 494 -24.23 -3.17 25.37
C ASP A 494 -24.71 -4.10 24.23
N SER A 495 -23.84 -5.01 23.77
CA SER A 495 -24.17 -6.06 22.79
C SER A 495 -25.07 -7.17 23.38
N SER A 496 -25.21 -7.25 24.70
CA SER A 496 -26.18 -8.14 25.37
C SER A 496 -27.63 -7.62 25.27
N SER A 497 -27.80 -6.32 25.03
CA SER A 497 -29.11 -5.63 24.94
C SER A 497 -29.74 -5.67 23.54
N ILE A 498 -29.05 -6.23 22.55
CA ILE A 498 -29.48 -6.40 21.14
C ILE A 498 -30.90 -7.00 21.04
N ARG A 499 -31.31 -7.80 22.03
CA ARG A 499 -32.62 -8.47 22.04
C ARG A 499 -33.80 -7.65 22.57
N LYS A 500 -33.60 -6.53 23.27
CA LYS A 500 -34.72 -5.77 23.89
C LYS A 500 -35.05 -4.45 23.21
N HIS A 501 -34.07 -3.76 22.60
CA HIS A 501 -34.26 -2.38 22.14
C HIS A 501 -33.44 -2.09 20.86
N GLY A 502 -33.84 -2.68 19.72
CA GLY A 502 -33.14 -2.58 18.42
C GLY A 502 -32.87 -1.15 17.89
N GLY A 503 -31.98 -1.04 16.90
CA GLY A 503 -31.52 0.21 16.28
C GLY A 503 -30.06 0.13 15.79
N LEU A 504 -29.68 0.97 14.82
CA LEU A 504 -28.33 0.97 14.21
C LEU A 504 -27.28 1.82 14.95
N GLY A 505 -27.65 2.54 16.02
CA GLY A 505 -26.72 3.47 16.71
C GLY A 505 -26.37 4.71 15.88
N LEU A 506 -27.27 5.17 15.02
CA LEU A 506 -27.04 6.27 14.08
C LEU A 506 -27.72 7.57 14.48
N GLY A 507 -28.77 7.52 15.31
CA GLY A 507 -29.58 8.69 15.63
C GLY A 507 -28.78 9.84 16.24
N LEU A 508 -27.87 9.55 17.18
CA LEU A 508 -27.08 10.58 17.85
C LEU A 508 -25.92 11.14 16.99
N SER A 509 -25.30 10.32 16.13
CA SER A 509 -24.28 10.83 15.20
C SER A 509 -24.90 11.71 14.11
N ILE A 510 -26.13 11.39 13.67
CA ILE A 510 -26.94 12.24 12.80
C ILE A 510 -27.30 13.55 13.51
N VAL A 511 -27.75 13.51 14.78
CA VAL A 511 -28.03 14.73 15.58
C VAL A 511 -26.82 15.64 15.63
N LYS A 512 -25.64 15.09 15.97
CA LYS A 512 -24.38 15.84 16.02
C LYS A 512 -24.07 16.49 14.67
N SER A 513 -24.12 15.73 13.59
CA SER A 513 -23.84 16.23 12.24
C SER A 513 -24.83 17.33 11.81
N ILE A 514 -26.13 17.15 12.06
CA ILE A 514 -27.15 18.15 11.76
C ILE A 514 -26.84 19.44 12.53
N VAL A 515 -26.61 19.35 13.84
CA VAL A 515 -26.37 20.53 14.69
C VAL A 515 -25.08 21.26 14.28
N GLU A 516 -23.99 20.53 14.00
CA GLU A 516 -22.72 21.10 13.55
C GLU A 516 -22.84 21.80 12.18
N LEU A 517 -23.57 21.21 11.22
CA LEU A 517 -23.83 21.85 9.91
C LEU A 517 -24.69 23.13 10.02
N HIS A 518 -25.43 23.27 11.11
CA HIS A 518 -26.17 24.48 11.48
C HIS A 518 -25.32 25.49 12.27
N GLY A 519 -24.03 25.20 12.52
CA GLY A 519 -23.14 26.07 13.27
C GLY A 519 -23.36 26.01 14.78
N GLY A 520 -24.00 24.94 15.28
CA GLY A 520 -24.26 24.71 16.69
C GLY A 520 -23.40 23.62 17.31
N THR A 521 -23.67 23.31 18.57
CA THR A 521 -23.03 22.23 19.33
C THR A 521 -24.07 21.36 20.05
N VAL A 522 -23.82 20.06 20.16
CA VAL A 522 -24.61 19.14 20.99
C VAL A 522 -23.75 18.57 22.11
N THR A 523 -24.28 18.53 23.33
CA THR A 523 -23.63 17.94 24.51
C THR A 523 -24.60 17.05 25.27
N VAL A 524 -24.07 16.21 26.14
CA VAL A 524 -24.82 15.28 26.97
C VAL A 524 -24.26 15.30 28.38
N GLU A 525 -25.15 15.28 29.37
CA GLU A 525 -24.81 15.13 30.78
C GLU A 525 -25.64 14.00 31.38
N SER A 526 -24.99 13.06 32.05
CA SER A 526 -25.67 11.96 32.75
C SER A 526 -24.91 11.66 34.05
N PRO A 527 -25.56 11.72 35.23
CA PRO A 527 -24.93 11.43 36.51
C PRO A 527 -24.58 9.94 36.75
N GLY A 528 -24.84 9.08 35.76
CA GLY A 528 -24.57 7.64 35.79
C GLY A 528 -25.82 6.79 35.52
N VAL A 529 -25.64 5.47 35.53
CA VAL A 529 -26.72 4.49 35.29
C VAL A 529 -27.84 4.66 36.33
N GLY A 530 -29.09 4.72 35.86
CA GLY A 530 -30.32 4.87 36.62
C GLY A 530 -30.69 6.31 36.98
N LYS A 531 -29.93 7.32 36.51
CA LYS A 531 -30.10 8.73 36.90
C LYS A 531 -30.57 9.65 35.77
N GLY A 532 -30.99 9.09 34.64
CA GLY A 532 -31.41 9.85 33.46
C GLY A 532 -30.25 10.52 32.71
N ALA A 533 -30.60 11.29 31.68
CA ALA A 533 -29.65 12.08 30.90
C ALA A 533 -30.27 13.40 30.46
N THR A 534 -29.41 14.39 30.22
CA THR A 534 -29.77 15.70 29.67
C THR A 534 -28.99 15.91 28.38
N PHE A 535 -29.71 15.98 27.26
CA PHE A 535 -29.15 16.30 25.96
C PHE A 535 -29.36 17.78 25.67
N THR A 536 -28.29 18.49 25.34
CA THR A 536 -28.31 19.93 25.13
C THR A 536 -27.86 20.27 23.72
N ILE A 537 -28.73 20.92 22.94
CA ILE A 537 -28.41 21.50 21.64
C ILE A 537 -28.28 23.01 21.79
N THR A 538 -27.18 23.58 21.29
CA THR A 538 -26.97 25.03 21.23
C THR A 538 -26.87 25.47 19.77
N LEU A 539 -27.72 26.40 19.34
CA LEU A 539 -27.75 26.91 17.97
C LEU A 539 -27.64 28.44 17.94
N PRO A 540 -26.88 29.02 16.99
CA PRO A 540 -26.72 30.47 16.89
C PRO A 540 -28.02 31.14 16.46
N LEU A 541 -28.41 32.20 17.19
CA LEU A 541 -29.56 33.03 16.83
C LEU A 541 -29.12 34.14 15.86
N GLN A 542 -30.00 34.46 14.92
CA GLN A 542 -29.85 35.58 14.00
C GLN A 542 -30.70 36.75 14.49
N ASP A 543 -30.15 37.96 14.42
CA ASP A 543 -30.86 39.17 14.80
C ASP A 543 -31.90 39.54 13.74
N ASN A 544 -33.17 39.46 14.15
CA ASN A 544 -34.33 40.16 13.61
C ASN A 544 -34.63 40.01 12.09
N VAL A 545 -35.25 38.89 11.72
CA VAL A 545 -36.13 38.83 10.54
C VAL A 545 -37.51 38.37 11.03
N GLN A 546 -38.46 39.30 11.11
CA GLN A 546 -39.86 38.96 11.42
C GLN A 546 -40.42 38.10 10.29
N VAL A 547 -40.67 36.82 10.56
CA VAL A 547 -41.47 35.96 9.69
C VAL A 547 -42.91 36.04 10.18
N PRO A 548 -43.91 36.25 9.31
CA PRO A 548 -45.30 36.21 9.71
C PRO A 548 -45.61 34.85 10.34
N PHE A 549 -46.14 34.87 11.56
CA PHE A 549 -46.57 33.69 12.29
C PHE A 549 -47.66 32.97 11.48
N SER A 550 -47.28 31.92 10.75
CA SER A 550 -48.21 31.05 10.03
C SER A 550 -48.75 30.02 11.03
N PHE A 551 -50.02 30.17 11.38
CA PHE A 551 -50.77 29.29 12.27
C PHE A 551 -50.53 27.78 12.00
N ALA A 552 -50.33 27.06 13.09
CA ALA A 552 -50.38 25.61 13.16
C ALA A 552 -51.69 25.08 12.53
N TYR A 553 -51.56 24.26 11.49
CA TYR A 553 -52.68 23.48 10.97
C TYR A 553 -52.87 22.26 11.87
N ARG A 554 -53.95 22.26 12.65
CA ARG A 554 -54.48 21.05 13.30
C ARG A 554 -54.84 20.03 12.22
N SER A 555 -54.23 18.84 12.28
CA SER A 555 -54.53 17.67 11.44
C SER A 555 -55.73 16.90 11.99
N ASP A 556 -56.90 17.53 12.00
CA ASP A 556 -58.14 16.94 12.51
C ASP A 556 -59.29 17.13 11.51
N PHE A 557 -58.99 16.98 10.22
CA PHE A 557 -59.99 17.03 9.16
C PHE A 557 -60.27 15.61 8.65
N ASP A 558 -61.53 15.21 8.78
CA ASP A 558 -62.13 14.10 8.03
C ASP A 558 -62.23 14.55 6.55
N VAL A 559 -61.11 14.49 5.82
CA VAL A 559 -61.01 15.02 4.44
C VAL A 559 -61.72 14.09 3.48
N LYS A 560 -62.92 14.48 3.05
CA LYS A 560 -63.63 13.85 1.93
C LYS A 560 -63.28 14.54 0.61
N LEU A 561 -62.89 13.77 -0.40
CA LEU A 561 -62.56 14.22 -1.76
C LEU A 561 -63.70 13.93 -2.76
N THR A 562 -64.95 13.90 -2.28
CA THR A 562 -66.14 13.59 -3.08
C THR A 562 -66.24 14.49 -4.31
N GLY A 563 -66.35 13.88 -5.50
CA GLY A 563 -66.46 14.58 -6.78
C GLY A 563 -65.14 15.12 -7.35
N ILE A 564 -63.99 14.87 -6.72
CA ILE A 564 -62.68 15.26 -7.25
C ILE A 564 -62.14 14.20 -8.22
N ARG A 565 -61.96 14.57 -9.49
CA ARG A 565 -61.28 13.74 -10.49
C ARG A 565 -59.76 13.91 -10.40
N VAL A 566 -59.07 12.86 -9.98
CA VAL A 566 -57.61 12.80 -9.87
C VAL A 566 -57.05 11.96 -11.01
N LEU A 567 -56.10 12.51 -11.78
CA LEU A 567 -55.27 11.72 -12.68
C LEU A 567 -53.97 11.37 -11.96
N LEU A 568 -53.80 10.10 -11.63
CA LEU A 568 -52.60 9.55 -11.00
C LEU A 568 -51.71 8.92 -12.08
N VAL A 569 -50.44 9.30 -12.13
CA VAL A 569 -49.46 8.80 -13.11
C VAL A 569 -48.25 8.27 -12.37
N ASP A 570 -47.99 6.97 -12.46
CA ASP A 570 -46.81 6.31 -11.86
C ASP A 570 -46.57 5.01 -12.64
N ASP A 571 -45.33 4.75 -13.05
CA ASP A 571 -44.95 3.52 -13.76
C ASP A 571 -44.86 2.31 -12.83
N ASP A 572 -44.70 2.54 -11.52
CA ASP A 572 -44.76 1.48 -10.51
C ASP A 572 -46.22 1.08 -10.22
N VAL A 573 -46.66 0.03 -10.90
CA VAL A 573 -48.05 -0.49 -10.82
C VAL A 573 -48.52 -0.74 -9.37
N PRO A 574 -47.73 -1.36 -8.46
CA PRO A 574 -48.13 -1.53 -7.06
C PRO A 574 -48.36 -0.21 -6.32
N THR A 575 -47.44 0.75 -6.41
CA THR A 575 -47.59 2.08 -5.78
C THR A 575 -48.81 2.81 -6.34
N CYS A 576 -48.99 2.79 -7.65
CA CYS A 576 -50.13 3.40 -8.33
C CYS A 576 -51.47 2.79 -7.86
N GLN A 577 -51.54 1.46 -7.73
CA GLN A 577 -52.73 0.77 -7.23
C GLN A 577 -53.04 1.10 -5.77
N ALA A 578 -52.01 1.15 -4.91
CA ALA A 578 -52.18 1.48 -3.49
C ALA A 578 -52.70 2.91 -3.30
N LEU A 579 -52.08 3.89 -3.98
CA LEU A 579 -52.52 5.29 -3.95
C LEU A 579 -53.93 5.47 -4.53
N LYS A 580 -54.25 4.76 -5.62
CA LYS A 580 -55.61 4.76 -6.20
C LYS A 580 -56.64 4.21 -5.23
N ALA A 581 -56.35 3.10 -4.54
CA ALA A 581 -57.25 2.52 -3.55
C ALA A 581 -57.45 3.46 -2.36
N PHE A 582 -56.37 4.07 -1.86
CA PHE A 582 -56.41 5.06 -0.77
C PHE A 582 -57.27 6.28 -1.13
N LEU A 583 -56.99 6.94 -2.25
CA LEU A 583 -57.75 8.12 -2.69
C LEU A 583 -59.22 7.79 -2.99
N LYS A 584 -59.52 6.59 -3.51
CA LYS A 584 -60.92 6.12 -3.65
C LYS A 584 -61.62 5.89 -2.32
N SER A 585 -60.89 5.47 -1.27
CA SER A 585 -61.47 5.34 0.07
C SER A 585 -61.89 6.68 0.67
N LEU A 586 -61.32 7.79 0.17
CA LEU A 586 -61.70 9.17 0.46
C LEU A 586 -62.77 9.72 -0.52
N GLU A 587 -63.46 8.86 -1.27
CA GLU A 587 -64.52 9.20 -2.23
C GLU A 587 -64.05 9.97 -3.50
N ALA A 588 -62.75 9.98 -3.82
CA ALA A 588 -62.23 10.60 -5.06
C ALA A 588 -62.45 9.72 -6.31
N GLU A 589 -62.66 10.35 -7.47
CA GLU A 589 -62.71 9.71 -8.78
C GLU A 589 -61.29 9.60 -9.37
N VAL A 590 -60.60 8.49 -9.12
CA VAL A 590 -59.19 8.33 -9.52
C VAL A 590 -59.07 7.53 -10.81
N THR A 591 -58.49 8.16 -11.84
CA THR A 591 -58.01 7.47 -13.05
C THR A 591 -56.49 7.36 -13.00
N SER A 592 -55.95 6.18 -13.34
CA SER A 592 -54.52 5.88 -13.27
C SER A 592 -53.93 5.71 -14.66
N ALA A 593 -52.71 6.17 -14.88
CA ALA A 593 -51.90 5.94 -16.08
C ALA A 593 -50.51 5.43 -15.68
N SER A 594 -49.90 4.56 -16.49
CA SER A 594 -48.56 4.00 -16.24
C SER A 594 -47.44 4.70 -17.01
N SER A 595 -47.77 5.72 -17.81
CA SER A 595 -46.80 6.51 -18.56
C SER A 595 -47.32 7.90 -18.90
N ALA A 596 -46.43 8.85 -19.18
CA ALA A 596 -46.79 10.19 -19.64
C ALA A 596 -47.64 10.17 -20.94
N VAL A 597 -47.36 9.25 -21.86
CA VAL A 597 -48.10 9.12 -23.12
C VAL A 597 -49.55 8.69 -22.86
N GLU A 598 -49.75 7.72 -21.97
CA GLU A 598 -51.09 7.29 -21.57
C GLU A 598 -51.81 8.39 -20.79
N ALA A 599 -51.10 9.08 -19.89
CA ALA A 599 -51.63 10.19 -19.12
C ALA A 599 -52.18 11.29 -20.03
N LEU A 600 -51.46 11.70 -21.08
CA LEU A 600 -51.94 12.71 -22.05
C LEU A 600 -53.21 12.25 -22.80
N LYS A 601 -53.27 10.98 -23.20
CA LYS A 601 -54.48 10.40 -23.84
C LYS A 601 -55.68 10.45 -22.90
N ILE A 602 -55.48 10.13 -21.62
CA ILE A 602 -56.53 10.16 -20.59
C ILE A 602 -56.92 11.61 -20.25
N PHE A 603 -55.94 12.50 -20.15
CA PHE A 603 -56.12 13.91 -19.81
C PHE A 603 -57.12 14.60 -20.73
N SER A 604 -56.96 14.39 -22.05
CA SER A 604 -57.85 14.95 -23.08
C SER A 604 -59.32 14.48 -22.97
N LYS A 605 -59.56 13.32 -22.36
CA LYS A 605 -60.91 12.72 -22.24
C LYS A 605 -61.61 13.04 -20.93
N ILE A 606 -60.87 13.05 -19.81
CA ILE A 606 -61.45 13.05 -18.46
C ILE A 606 -61.45 14.45 -17.83
N LYS A 607 -60.62 15.38 -18.33
CA LYS A 607 -60.42 16.74 -17.77
C LYS A 607 -60.31 16.70 -16.23
N PRO A 608 -59.21 16.15 -15.70
CA PRO A 608 -59.03 15.97 -14.26
C PRO A 608 -58.97 17.32 -13.54
N HIS A 609 -59.40 17.34 -12.27
CA HIS A 609 -59.27 18.52 -11.42
C HIS A 609 -57.85 18.70 -10.90
N ILE A 610 -57.08 17.62 -10.80
CA ILE A 610 -55.69 17.63 -10.33
C ILE A 610 -54.90 16.50 -10.97
N LEU A 611 -53.63 16.79 -11.31
CA LEU A 611 -52.64 15.80 -11.72
C LEU A 611 -51.75 15.44 -10.53
N VAL A 612 -51.52 14.14 -10.33
CA VAL A 612 -50.51 13.63 -9.41
C VAL A 612 -49.60 12.72 -10.24
N SER A 613 -48.33 13.08 -10.41
CA SER A 613 -47.42 12.38 -11.32
C SER A 613 -46.09 12.06 -10.66
N ASP A 614 -45.59 10.84 -10.84
CA ASP A 614 -44.17 10.57 -10.66
C ASP A 614 -43.35 11.37 -11.68
N ILE A 615 -42.16 11.80 -11.26
CA ILE A 615 -41.19 12.47 -12.12
C ILE A 615 -40.38 11.43 -12.88
N ALA A 616 -39.91 10.39 -12.20
CA ALA A 616 -38.91 9.47 -12.71
C ALA A 616 -39.55 8.28 -13.46
N MET A 617 -40.21 8.56 -14.59
CA MET A 617 -40.85 7.55 -15.43
C MET A 617 -40.00 7.20 -16.67
N PRO A 618 -40.00 5.92 -17.12
CA PRO A 618 -39.27 5.50 -18.31
C PRO A 618 -39.87 6.08 -19.61
N GLY A 619 -38.99 6.47 -20.54
CA GLY A 619 -39.36 7.07 -21.81
C GLY A 619 -39.58 8.58 -21.68
N GLU A 620 -40.81 9.00 -21.41
CA GLU A 620 -41.14 10.41 -21.16
C GLU A 620 -41.36 10.65 -19.66
N ASP A 621 -40.56 11.54 -19.09
CA ASP A 621 -40.56 11.88 -17.66
C ASP A 621 -41.73 12.81 -17.27
N GLY A 622 -41.97 12.93 -15.97
CA GLY A 622 -43.03 13.79 -15.44
C GLY A 622 -42.84 15.27 -15.77
N TYR A 623 -41.59 15.72 -15.95
CA TYR A 623 -41.28 17.08 -16.39
C TYR A 623 -41.77 17.34 -17.83
N SER A 624 -41.56 16.39 -18.74
CA SER A 624 -42.04 16.47 -20.11
C SER A 624 -43.57 16.42 -20.17
N LEU A 625 -44.19 15.58 -19.34
CA LEU A 625 -45.65 15.51 -19.20
C LEU A 625 -46.25 16.86 -18.80
N ILE A 626 -45.76 17.47 -17.71
CA ILE A 626 -46.34 18.71 -17.21
C ILE A 626 -46.11 19.87 -18.19
N LYS A 627 -44.96 19.94 -18.86
CA LYS A 627 -44.69 20.97 -19.88
C LYS A 627 -45.69 20.89 -21.04
N LYS A 628 -46.02 19.67 -21.50
CA LYS A 628 -47.03 19.46 -22.54
C LYS A 628 -48.43 19.85 -22.08
N ILE A 629 -48.78 19.57 -20.82
CA ILE A 629 -50.07 20.00 -20.24
C ILE A 629 -50.13 21.53 -20.13
N ARG A 630 -49.06 22.18 -19.64
CA ARG A 630 -48.97 23.65 -19.50
C ARG A 630 -48.98 24.39 -20.84
N ALA A 631 -48.68 23.72 -21.94
CA ALA A 631 -48.79 24.27 -23.29
C ALA A 631 -50.24 24.28 -23.83
N LEU A 632 -51.18 23.61 -23.16
CA LEU A 632 -52.60 23.62 -23.53
C LEU A 632 -53.28 24.93 -23.08
N PRO A 633 -54.35 25.38 -23.77
CA PRO A 633 -55.17 26.50 -23.30
C PRO A 633 -55.77 26.25 -21.91
N ASP A 634 -56.02 27.32 -21.15
CA ASP A 634 -56.65 27.24 -19.82
C ASP A 634 -57.99 26.48 -19.84
N ALA A 635 -58.79 26.68 -20.90
CA ALA A 635 -60.06 25.98 -21.12
C ALA A 635 -59.94 24.45 -21.32
N GLU A 636 -58.73 23.99 -21.65
CA GLU A 636 -58.39 22.57 -21.83
C GLU A 636 -57.64 21.98 -20.64
N GLY A 637 -57.44 22.76 -19.56
CA GLY A 637 -56.78 22.31 -18.34
C GLY A 637 -55.30 22.67 -18.27
N GLY A 638 -54.82 23.60 -19.09
CA GLY A 638 -53.43 24.07 -19.07
C GLY A 638 -52.95 24.52 -17.69
N ASN A 639 -53.85 25.04 -16.86
CA ASN A 639 -53.53 25.57 -15.54
C ASN A 639 -54.04 24.71 -14.37
N ILE A 640 -54.33 23.41 -14.59
CA ILE A 640 -54.78 22.57 -13.48
C ILE A 640 -53.67 22.42 -12.41
N PRO A 641 -54.03 22.28 -11.14
CA PRO A 641 -53.10 21.87 -10.09
C PRO A 641 -52.33 20.59 -10.45
N ALA A 642 -51.03 20.58 -10.22
CA ALA A 642 -50.18 19.42 -10.43
C ALA A 642 -49.23 19.19 -9.25
N ILE A 643 -49.23 17.95 -8.75
CA ILE A 643 -48.37 17.46 -7.68
C ILE A 643 -47.35 16.51 -8.29
N ALA A 644 -46.07 16.76 -8.05
CA ALA A 644 -44.97 15.89 -8.42
C ALA A 644 -44.63 14.94 -7.25
N ILE A 645 -44.49 13.65 -7.56
CA ILE A 645 -43.97 12.62 -6.69
C ILE A 645 -42.55 12.28 -7.16
N THR A 646 -41.59 12.09 -6.26
CA THR A 646 -40.20 11.80 -6.66
C THR A 646 -39.43 10.99 -5.63
N ALA A 647 -38.41 10.26 -6.08
CA ALA A 647 -37.42 9.63 -5.21
C ALA A 647 -36.37 10.62 -4.66
N PHE A 648 -36.28 11.84 -5.22
CA PHE A 648 -35.27 12.85 -4.88
C PHE A 648 -35.94 14.17 -4.53
N ALA A 649 -35.95 14.52 -3.24
CA ALA A 649 -36.62 15.72 -2.73
C ALA A 649 -35.66 16.84 -2.33
N GLY A 650 -34.52 17.00 -3.04
CA GLY A 650 -33.60 18.09 -2.79
C GLY A 650 -34.09 19.43 -3.35
N ALA A 651 -33.52 20.54 -2.86
CA ALA A 651 -33.86 21.90 -3.28
C ALA A 651 -33.82 22.10 -4.81
N ASP A 652 -32.87 21.45 -5.48
CA ASP A 652 -32.72 21.55 -6.93
C ASP A 652 -33.84 20.80 -7.66
N ASP A 653 -34.30 19.66 -7.13
CA ASP A 653 -35.43 18.90 -7.67
C ASP A 653 -36.75 19.66 -7.51
N VAL A 654 -36.96 20.30 -6.34
CA VAL A 654 -38.13 21.17 -6.09
C VAL A 654 -38.14 22.36 -7.05
N LYS A 655 -37.00 23.01 -7.26
CA LYS A 655 -36.87 24.11 -8.23
C LYS A 655 -37.15 23.64 -9.65
N LEU A 656 -36.61 22.50 -10.07
CA LEU A 656 -36.82 21.93 -11.40
C LEU A 656 -38.30 21.57 -11.63
N ALA A 657 -38.96 20.98 -10.63
CA ALA A 657 -40.40 20.69 -10.68
C ALA A 657 -41.24 21.96 -10.80
N HIS A 658 -40.93 22.99 -10.02
CA HIS A 658 -41.64 24.26 -10.08
C HIS A 658 -41.43 24.98 -11.43
N LEU A 659 -40.20 24.97 -11.96
CA LEU A 659 -39.88 25.54 -13.28
C LEU A 659 -40.54 24.76 -14.43
N ALA A 660 -40.69 23.44 -14.29
CA ALA A 660 -41.38 22.61 -15.28
C ALA A 660 -42.91 22.84 -15.28
N GLY A 661 -43.47 23.30 -14.17
CA GLY A 661 -44.89 23.67 -14.06
C GLY A 661 -45.68 22.91 -12.99
N PHE A 662 -45.03 22.13 -12.12
CA PHE A 662 -45.67 21.57 -10.92
C PHE A 662 -45.79 22.63 -9.82
N GLN A 663 -46.80 22.53 -8.96
CA GLN A 663 -46.99 23.45 -7.85
C GLN A 663 -46.60 22.85 -6.49
N ILE A 664 -46.70 21.53 -6.35
CA ILE A 664 -46.36 20.82 -5.11
C ILE A 664 -45.43 19.67 -5.43
N HIS A 665 -44.58 19.33 -4.46
CA HIS A 665 -43.61 18.24 -4.55
C HIS A 665 -43.66 17.37 -3.29
N LEU A 666 -43.75 16.04 -3.47
CA LEU A 666 -43.79 15.06 -2.39
C LEU A 666 -42.73 13.97 -2.61
N ALA A 667 -41.99 13.64 -1.56
CA ALA A 667 -40.97 12.59 -1.59
C ALA A 667 -41.60 11.19 -1.49
N LYS A 668 -41.04 10.21 -2.20
CA LYS A 668 -41.31 8.78 -2.00
C LYS A 668 -40.56 8.29 -0.73
N PRO A 669 -41.17 7.42 0.11
CA PRO A 669 -42.54 6.91 0.02
C PRO A 669 -43.58 7.98 0.36
N VAL A 670 -44.64 8.06 -0.45
CA VAL A 670 -45.68 9.08 -0.30
C VAL A 670 -46.60 8.73 0.86
N ASP A 671 -46.73 9.66 1.80
CA ASP A 671 -47.75 9.60 2.85
C ASP A 671 -49.13 9.96 2.27
N GLY A 672 -50.07 9.01 2.31
CA GLY A 672 -51.42 9.17 1.77
C GLY A 672 -52.17 10.34 2.41
N ASP A 673 -52.08 10.50 3.73
CA ASP A 673 -52.80 11.55 4.46
C ASP A 673 -52.28 12.94 4.09
N ARG A 674 -50.96 13.05 3.91
CA ARG A 674 -50.31 14.27 3.41
C ARG A 674 -50.74 14.58 1.98
N LEU A 675 -50.77 13.58 1.10
CA LEU A 675 -51.22 13.76 -0.29
C LEU A 675 -52.67 14.25 -0.33
N ALA A 676 -53.57 13.63 0.43
CA ALA A 676 -54.97 14.04 0.50
C ALA A 676 -55.14 15.48 1.00
N THR A 677 -54.37 15.84 2.03
CA THR A 677 -54.37 17.21 2.60
C THR A 677 -53.93 18.25 1.56
N GLU A 678 -52.87 17.97 0.80
CA GLU A 678 -52.37 18.89 -0.23
C GLU A 678 -53.34 19.01 -1.42
N ILE A 679 -53.96 17.90 -1.84
CA ILE A 679 -55.04 17.92 -2.85
C ILE A 679 -56.19 18.83 -2.39
N PHE A 680 -56.64 18.66 -1.15
CA PHE A 680 -57.75 19.44 -0.59
C PHE A 680 -57.44 20.93 -0.48
N LYS A 681 -56.24 21.29 0.02
CA LYS A 681 -55.78 22.69 0.13
C LYS A 681 -55.77 23.40 -1.23
N PHE A 682 -55.19 22.76 -2.25
CA PHE A 682 -55.00 23.39 -3.55
C PHE A 682 -56.31 23.63 -4.29
N LEU A 683 -57.22 22.66 -4.22
CA LEU A 683 -58.54 22.81 -4.85
C LEU A 683 -59.38 23.89 -4.15
N ARG A 684 -59.25 24.05 -2.82
CA ARG A 684 -59.92 25.11 -2.06
C ARG A 684 -59.37 26.51 -2.39
N GLN A 685 -58.05 26.65 -2.53
CA GLN A 685 -57.43 27.93 -2.92
C GLN A 685 -57.79 28.36 -4.35
N ASN A 686 -57.88 27.42 -5.31
CA ASN A 686 -58.31 27.70 -6.68
C ASN A 686 -59.80 28.09 -6.77
N LEU A 687 -60.67 27.52 -5.94
CA LEU A 687 -62.08 27.93 -5.85
C LEU A 687 -62.24 29.36 -5.30
N LEU A 688 -61.39 29.78 -4.35
CA LEU A 688 -61.43 31.11 -3.76
C LEU A 688 -60.80 32.20 -4.66
N THR A 689 -59.86 31.84 -5.53
CA THR A 689 -59.22 32.77 -6.47
C THR A 689 -60.06 32.99 -7.74
N ASN A 690 -60.75 31.97 -8.25
CA ASN A 690 -61.67 32.12 -9.39
C ASN A 690 -62.93 32.93 -9.07
N ASN A 691 -63.36 33.01 -7.80
CA ASN A 691 -64.48 33.86 -7.40
C ASN A 691 -64.11 35.35 -7.23
N LYS A 692 -62.81 35.70 -7.23
CA LYS A 692 -62.35 37.11 -7.17
C LYS A 692 -62.14 37.75 -8.53
N THR A 693 -62.10 36.96 -9.60
CA THR A 693 -61.95 37.44 -10.99
C THR A 693 -63.26 37.51 -11.76
N ALA A 694 -64.38 37.10 -11.13
CA ALA A 694 -65.74 37.15 -11.69
C ALA A 694 -66.65 38.19 -11.03
N SER A 695 -66.12 39.11 -10.21
CA SER A 695 -66.86 40.22 -9.58
C SER A 695 -66.45 41.57 -10.15
#